data_AF-A0A4R2QB94-F1
#
_entry.id   AF-A0A4R2QB94-F1
#
_cell.length_a   1.000
_cell.length_b   1.000
_cell.length_c   1.000
_cell.angle_alpha   90.00
_cell.angle_beta   90.00
_cell.angle_gamma   90.00
#
_symmetry.space_group_name_H-M   'P 1'
#
loop_
_entity.id
_entity.type
_entity.pdbx_description
1 polymer ?
#
loop_
_entity_poly.entity_id
_entity_poly.type
_entity_poly.pdbx_seq_one_letter_code
_entity_poly.pdbx_strand_id
1 'polypeptide(L)'
;MADTIRYAVQVTLPATLPEGVKPQLHVFDATGKFLASAAVPENGKVRIELPKALIGTAIRLLVAPAGEQAPKLRELRRAKAVERTVPFDPETKVVVDIPDLIAPDWVLCACTIRGRVVKAVAQPTGVSVDYPVCNARVHICEVDKFPRIILRLPDHIIERIREELLVEPPFPPDPIGPVIRKRLPELAEPPGPGPDPIRRVPVARQPIGRAPGAVLPVPVPGPRPRADGTRAAGVSEARAPTADLKAAAPMAMTGLARAGSPAEMRKALISLAEIYPWWCWFTWLDPFWRWEVDCLWEAVTDETGAFSKTVIYPCDDRPDIYLWVEQFIAGSWKTIHARGPRCDTHWNYACGTEITIHVTHPDAITCAPPPEVVVPENIETWVLPMAVGHLEIAGQGSHAGELGWLKPDGTASYAGGPVNIDPVTDAPMGGYLRFKMLHSLDLPKPGMTRYVWSWRPKPEPDPRVHGEFYDPGLPAGHPANAHAWVRMDDPVVRHYQVPGPGGFPKFPVVALGPDADELFAFREATPPAGVWPVSGFWEDQWSAKLDSTAMDPGLYQVRVTVHDEAGNIVAPSTGTFEFVVTDTRVGAETYETRGVLPGSGTPADPGEVIDNGFVFDLRIDNAPCEAVLFAPQAGGGAVADPCGFLRYGDPSTDVTLSFTARQEHGNGWFLLELVRGLSGVAQVEVMDGARVDATSVPVDTNGGPDWTNAFYSGDGDGHFTGTFPAERFLETCDNGAFAVRLYVRAKAHDGLDRLREYDRAALMGFALAEELPED
;
A
#
# COMPACT_ATOMS: atom_id res chain seq x y z
N MET A 1 12.42 -17.86 -56.33
CA MET A 1 11.07 -17.35 -56.63
C MET A 1 10.09 -18.32 -56.01
N ALA A 2 9.25 -17.89 -55.08
CA ALA A 2 8.28 -18.79 -54.45
C ALA A 2 7.29 -19.27 -55.53
N ASP A 3 7.06 -20.58 -55.60
CA ASP A 3 6.10 -21.17 -56.54
C ASP A 3 4.67 -20.83 -56.06
N THR A 4 4.07 -19.80 -56.65
CA THR A 4 2.74 -19.29 -56.30
C THR A 4 1.67 -19.76 -57.28
N ILE A 5 0.42 -19.78 -56.83
CA ILE A 5 -0.76 -20.01 -57.66
C ILE A 5 -1.79 -18.91 -57.42
N ARG A 6 -2.52 -18.55 -58.48
CA ARG A 6 -3.59 -17.56 -58.41
C ARG A 6 -4.84 -18.18 -57.80
N TYR A 7 -5.33 -17.57 -56.75
CA TYR A 7 -6.55 -17.95 -56.07
C TYR A 7 -7.65 -16.90 -56.31
N ALA A 8 -8.83 -17.37 -56.70
CA ALA A 8 -9.97 -16.50 -57.00
C ALA A 8 -10.97 -16.53 -55.84
N VAL A 9 -11.25 -15.36 -55.27
CA VAL A 9 -12.22 -15.19 -54.18
C VAL A 9 -13.31 -14.24 -54.65
N GLN A 10 -14.57 -14.64 -54.48
CA GLN A 10 -15.72 -13.77 -54.68
C GLN A 10 -16.08 -13.13 -53.34
N VAL A 11 -16.11 -11.81 -53.27
CA VAL A 11 -16.61 -11.06 -52.12
C VAL A 11 -17.97 -10.49 -52.50
N THR A 12 -18.99 -10.74 -51.69
CA THR A 12 -20.32 -10.14 -51.85
C THR A 12 -20.36 -8.89 -50.98
N LEU A 13 -20.35 -7.72 -51.61
CA LEU A 13 -20.42 -6.42 -50.92
C LEU A 13 -21.88 -6.06 -50.60
N PRO A 14 -22.14 -5.30 -49.51
CA PRO A 14 -23.49 -4.82 -49.18
C PRO A 14 -23.99 -3.80 -50.21
N ALA A 15 -25.31 -3.56 -50.24
CA ALA A 15 -25.95 -2.66 -51.20
C ALA A 15 -25.47 -1.19 -51.10
N THR A 16 -24.99 -0.78 -49.93
CA THR A 16 -24.40 0.55 -49.67
C THR A 16 -23.15 0.41 -48.80
N LEU A 17 -22.01 0.91 -49.28
CA LEU A 17 -20.80 1.10 -48.47
C LEU A 17 -20.70 2.57 -48.00
N PRO A 18 -20.15 2.85 -46.80
CA PRO A 18 -19.92 4.22 -46.36
C PRO A 18 -18.97 4.96 -47.31
N GLU A 19 -19.19 6.28 -47.48
CA GLU A 19 -18.42 7.11 -48.39
C GLU A 19 -16.92 7.13 -47.99
N GLY A 20 -16.02 6.80 -48.94
CA GLY A 20 -14.57 6.79 -48.72
C GLY A 20 -13.97 5.44 -48.27
N VAL A 21 -14.79 4.43 -47.96
CA VAL A 21 -14.32 3.09 -47.57
C VAL A 21 -13.85 2.31 -48.80
N LYS A 22 -12.60 1.80 -48.75
CA LYS A 22 -12.03 0.90 -49.78
C LYS A 22 -11.79 -0.48 -49.18
N PRO A 23 -12.63 -1.49 -49.46
CA PRO A 23 -12.45 -2.83 -48.90
C PRO A 23 -11.21 -3.53 -49.47
N GLN A 24 -10.51 -4.26 -48.62
CA GLN A 24 -9.33 -5.07 -48.92
C GLN A 24 -9.50 -6.47 -48.33
N LEU A 25 -9.13 -7.49 -49.12
CA LEU A 25 -9.06 -8.88 -48.69
C LEU A 25 -7.66 -9.16 -48.15
N HIS A 26 -7.57 -9.72 -46.95
CA HIS A 26 -6.35 -10.16 -46.29
C HIS A 26 -6.39 -11.68 -46.08
N VAL A 27 -5.28 -12.35 -46.34
CA VAL A 27 -5.16 -13.81 -46.23
C VAL A 27 -4.11 -14.18 -45.21
N PHE A 28 -4.46 -15.07 -44.30
CA PHE A 28 -3.59 -15.61 -43.26
C PHE A 28 -3.57 -17.14 -43.32
N ASP A 29 -2.49 -17.76 -42.87
CA ASP A 29 -2.47 -19.21 -42.67
C ASP A 29 -3.24 -19.64 -41.40
N ALA A 30 -3.34 -20.95 -41.18
CA ALA A 30 -4.01 -21.51 -40.00
C ALA A 30 -3.45 -21.01 -38.66
N THR A 31 -2.16 -20.62 -38.61
CA THR A 31 -1.46 -20.13 -37.42
C THR A 31 -1.66 -18.62 -37.19
N GLY A 32 -2.26 -17.92 -38.15
CA GLY A 32 -2.49 -16.48 -38.09
C GLY A 32 -1.32 -15.64 -38.62
N LYS A 33 -0.39 -16.24 -39.37
CA LYS A 33 0.67 -15.51 -40.09
C LYS A 33 0.10 -14.89 -41.36
N PHE A 34 0.42 -13.61 -41.58
CA PHE A 34 0.02 -12.87 -42.77
C PHE A 34 0.67 -13.46 -44.03
N LEU A 35 -0.14 -13.69 -45.07
CA LEU A 35 0.29 -14.25 -46.36
C LEU A 35 0.26 -13.20 -47.48
N ALA A 36 -0.89 -12.55 -47.68
CA ALA A 36 -1.09 -11.60 -48.77
C ALA A 36 -2.33 -10.71 -48.56
N SER A 37 -2.39 -9.59 -49.27
CA SER A 37 -3.57 -8.71 -49.35
C SER A 37 -3.89 -8.32 -50.80
N ALA A 38 -5.16 -8.08 -51.11
CA ALA A 38 -5.58 -7.55 -52.41
C ALA A 38 -6.81 -6.64 -52.26
N ALA A 39 -6.87 -5.54 -53.01
CA ALA A 39 -8.04 -4.65 -53.03
C ALA A 39 -9.27 -5.40 -53.57
N VAL A 40 -10.45 -5.11 -53.01
CA VAL A 40 -11.72 -5.68 -53.48
C VAL A 40 -12.34 -4.73 -54.52
N PRO A 41 -12.43 -5.13 -55.80
CA PRO A 41 -13.06 -4.30 -56.84
C PRO A 41 -14.59 -4.30 -56.69
N GLU A 42 -15.27 -3.34 -57.36
CA GLU A 42 -16.74 -3.17 -57.29
C GLU A 42 -17.53 -4.43 -57.68
N ASN A 43 -16.99 -5.26 -58.58
CA ASN A 43 -17.62 -6.52 -59.00
C ASN A 43 -17.36 -7.70 -58.03
N GLY A 44 -16.65 -7.45 -56.92
CA GLY A 44 -16.34 -8.42 -55.86
C GLY A 44 -15.33 -9.51 -56.23
N LYS A 45 -14.78 -9.53 -57.45
CA LYS A 45 -13.89 -10.60 -57.91
C LYS A 45 -12.43 -10.29 -57.60
N VAL A 46 -11.89 -10.92 -56.57
CA VAL A 46 -10.50 -10.75 -56.13
C VAL A 46 -9.64 -11.89 -56.67
N ARG A 47 -8.43 -11.55 -57.15
CA ARG A 47 -7.39 -12.51 -57.51
C ARG A 47 -6.15 -12.22 -56.67
N ILE A 48 -5.67 -13.24 -55.96
CA ILE A 48 -4.51 -13.12 -55.07
C ILE A 48 -3.54 -14.28 -55.28
N GLU A 49 -2.24 -14.03 -55.17
CA GLU A 49 -1.21 -15.05 -55.34
C GLU A 49 -0.83 -15.64 -53.97
N LEU A 50 -0.96 -16.96 -53.85
CA LEU A 50 -0.65 -17.70 -52.62
C LEU A 50 0.38 -18.81 -52.91
N PRO A 51 1.25 -19.17 -51.95
CA PRO A 51 2.21 -20.26 -52.14
C PRO A 51 1.52 -21.62 -52.39
N LYS A 52 1.98 -22.38 -53.40
CA LYS A 52 1.43 -23.72 -53.71
C LYS A 52 1.59 -24.73 -52.57
N ALA A 53 2.58 -24.53 -51.69
CA ALA A 53 2.80 -25.37 -50.53
C ALA A 53 1.62 -25.39 -49.53
N LEU A 54 0.69 -24.43 -49.63
CA LEU A 54 -0.48 -24.36 -48.76
C LEU A 54 -1.67 -25.18 -49.28
N ILE A 55 -1.61 -25.75 -50.49
CA ILE A 55 -2.75 -26.48 -51.09
C ILE A 55 -3.18 -27.63 -50.14
N GLY A 56 -4.46 -27.67 -49.80
CA GLY A 56 -5.04 -28.62 -48.84
C GLY A 56 -4.97 -28.20 -47.36
N THR A 57 -4.33 -27.07 -47.03
CA THR A 57 -4.27 -26.52 -45.66
C THR A 57 -5.36 -25.46 -45.44
N ALA A 58 -5.75 -25.21 -44.18
CA ALA A 58 -6.72 -24.15 -43.87
C ALA A 58 -6.09 -22.76 -43.97
N ILE A 59 -6.78 -21.84 -44.66
CA ILE A 59 -6.46 -20.42 -44.75
C ILE A 59 -7.61 -19.58 -44.20
N ARG A 60 -7.30 -18.39 -43.69
CA ARG A 60 -8.28 -17.43 -43.17
C ARG A 60 -8.35 -16.24 -44.12
N LEU A 61 -9.55 -15.95 -44.60
CA LEU A 61 -9.87 -14.82 -45.47
C LEU A 61 -10.57 -13.76 -44.63
N LEU A 62 -10.02 -12.54 -44.57
CA LEU A 62 -10.59 -11.43 -43.82
C LEU A 62 -10.80 -10.23 -44.74
N VAL A 63 -12.00 -9.67 -44.77
CA VAL A 63 -12.31 -8.44 -45.52
C VAL A 63 -12.45 -7.27 -44.55
N ALA A 64 -11.65 -6.22 -44.75
CA ALA A 64 -11.60 -5.03 -43.90
C ALA A 64 -11.32 -3.76 -44.75
N PRO A 65 -11.40 -2.54 -44.19
CA PRO A 65 -10.95 -1.32 -44.87
C PRO A 65 -9.44 -1.38 -45.17
N ALA A 66 -9.03 -0.77 -46.29
CA ALA A 66 -7.64 -0.68 -46.68
C ALA A 66 -6.81 0.06 -45.62
N GLY A 67 -5.71 -0.56 -45.21
CA GLY A 67 -4.70 0.01 -44.30
C GLY A 67 -3.36 0.24 -45.00
N GLU A 68 -2.51 1.08 -44.40
CA GLU A 68 -1.20 1.45 -44.96
C GLU A 68 -0.11 0.38 -44.74
N GLN A 69 -0.31 -0.58 -43.83
CA GLN A 69 0.68 -1.59 -43.43
C GLN A 69 0.13 -3.02 -43.50
N ALA A 70 1.02 -4.02 -43.52
CA ALA A 70 0.64 -5.43 -43.42
C ALA A 70 -0.04 -5.70 -42.07
N PRO A 71 -1.33 -6.06 -42.05
CA PRO A 71 -2.12 -6.03 -40.83
C PRO A 71 -1.87 -7.27 -39.97
N LYS A 72 -1.95 -7.11 -38.64
CA LYS A 72 -2.02 -8.27 -37.73
C LYS A 72 -3.44 -8.82 -37.70
N LEU A 73 -3.59 -10.14 -37.62
CA LEU A 73 -4.90 -10.81 -37.60
C LEU A 73 -5.84 -10.25 -36.52
N ARG A 74 -5.29 -9.90 -35.34
CA ARG A 74 -6.05 -9.31 -34.23
C ARG A 74 -6.58 -7.91 -34.55
N GLU A 75 -5.80 -7.08 -35.23
CA GLU A 75 -6.18 -5.71 -35.62
C GLU A 75 -7.36 -5.73 -36.60
N LEU A 76 -7.37 -6.66 -37.57
CA LEU A 76 -8.49 -6.81 -38.52
C LEU A 76 -9.77 -7.28 -37.85
N ARG A 77 -9.69 -8.26 -36.95
CA ARG A 77 -10.86 -8.73 -36.18
C ARG A 77 -11.49 -7.60 -35.36
N ARG A 78 -10.65 -6.70 -34.81
CA ARG A 78 -11.09 -5.50 -34.09
C ARG A 78 -11.73 -4.44 -35.00
N ALA A 79 -11.22 -4.27 -36.21
CA ALA A 79 -11.86 -3.46 -37.26
C ALA A 79 -13.15 -4.10 -37.81
N LYS A 80 -13.74 -5.08 -37.10
CA LYS A 80 -14.92 -5.85 -37.51
C LYS A 80 -14.75 -6.46 -38.90
N ALA A 81 -13.55 -6.94 -39.22
CA ALA A 81 -13.31 -7.63 -40.48
C ALA A 81 -14.17 -8.89 -40.58
N VAL A 82 -14.76 -9.10 -41.76
CA VAL A 82 -15.55 -10.30 -42.02
C VAL A 82 -14.60 -11.45 -42.29
N GLU A 83 -14.56 -12.44 -41.39
CA GLU A 83 -13.64 -13.59 -41.44
C GLU A 83 -14.33 -14.86 -41.94
N ARG A 84 -13.68 -15.57 -42.87
CA ARG A 84 -14.05 -16.92 -43.32
C ARG A 84 -12.82 -17.82 -43.36
N THR A 85 -12.88 -18.96 -42.69
CA THR A 85 -11.82 -19.99 -42.75
C THR A 85 -12.22 -21.06 -43.75
N VAL A 86 -11.32 -21.38 -44.70
CA VAL A 86 -11.57 -22.37 -45.76
C VAL A 86 -10.32 -23.23 -46.00
N PRO A 87 -10.45 -24.50 -46.41
CA PRO A 87 -9.33 -25.23 -46.98
C PRO A 87 -8.89 -24.55 -48.29
N PHE A 88 -7.59 -24.38 -48.48
CA PHE A 88 -7.05 -23.77 -49.68
C PHE A 88 -7.03 -24.77 -50.83
N ASP A 89 -7.98 -24.62 -51.74
CA ASP A 89 -8.07 -25.37 -52.99
C ASP A 89 -8.20 -24.39 -54.17
N PRO A 90 -7.21 -24.32 -55.08
CA PRO A 90 -7.22 -23.41 -56.23
C PRO A 90 -8.40 -23.58 -57.20
N GLU A 91 -9.04 -24.75 -57.24
CA GLU A 91 -10.16 -25.04 -58.14
C GLU A 91 -11.53 -24.68 -57.52
N THR A 92 -11.59 -24.52 -56.21
CA THR A 92 -12.82 -24.21 -55.47
C THR A 92 -13.10 -22.71 -55.48
N LYS A 93 -14.31 -22.33 -55.89
CA LYS A 93 -14.80 -20.95 -55.77
C LYS A 93 -15.24 -20.68 -54.34
N VAL A 94 -14.55 -19.78 -53.65
CA VAL A 94 -14.94 -19.34 -52.30
C VAL A 94 -15.63 -17.99 -52.38
N VAL A 95 -16.79 -17.91 -51.71
CA VAL A 95 -17.56 -16.68 -51.54
C VAL A 95 -17.38 -16.17 -50.11
N VAL A 96 -17.14 -14.88 -49.92
CA VAL A 96 -17.15 -14.22 -48.61
C VAL A 96 -18.30 -13.21 -48.62
N ASP A 97 -19.36 -13.52 -47.89
CA ASP A 97 -20.57 -12.69 -47.84
C ASP A 97 -20.50 -11.72 -46.66
N ILE A 98 -20.72 -10.43 -46.93
CA ILE A 98 -20.84 -9.39 -45.90
C ILE A 98 -22.36 -9.14 -45.69
N PRO A 99 -22.98 -9.63 -44.60
CA PRO A 99 -24.43 -9.52 -44.41
C PRO A 99 -24.87 -8.09 -44.06
N ASP A 100 -26.00 -7.61 -44.61
CA ASP A 100 -26.52 -6.24 -44.36
C ASP A 100 -26.86 -5.96 -42.88
N LEU A 101 -27.22 -6.99 -42.09
CA LEU A 101 -27.55 -6.86 -40.65
C LEU A 101 -26.30 -6.74 -39.75
N ILE A 102 -25.11 -6.99 -40.30
CA ILE A 102 -23.79 -6.95 -39.66
C ILE A 102 -22.84 -6.12 -40.53
N ALA A 103 -23.36 -5.21 -41.35
CA ALA A 103 -22.53 -4.30 -42.14
C ALA A 103 -21.71 -3.46 -41.15
N PRO A 104 -20.37 -3.57 -41.14
CA PRO A 104 -19.59 -2.80 -40.20
C PRO A 104 -19.61 -1.33 -40.61
N ASP A 105 -20.04 -0.45 -39.72
CA ASP A 105 -19.79 0.99 -39.82
C ASP A 105 -18.29 1.23 -39.65
N TRP A 106 -17.51 1.00 -40.71
CA TRP A 106 -16.06 1.17 -40.78
C TRP A 106 -15.64 2.65 -40.79
N VAL A 107 -16.11 3.44 -39.82
CA VAL A 107 -15.65 4.81 -39.58
C VAL A 107 -14.67 4.76 -38.41
N LEU A 108 -13.42 5.18 -38.62
CA LEU A 108 -12.36 5.13 -37.60
C LEU A 108 -12.19 6.50 -36.93
N CYS A 109 -12.12 6.49 -35.60
CA CYS A 109 -11.93 7.65 -34.74
C CYS A 109 -10.59 7.55 -33.99
N ALA A 110 -10.03 8.69 -33.60
CA ALA A 110 -8.83 8.77 -32.77
C ALA A 110 -9.19 9.26 -31.37
N CYS A 111 -8.62 8.64 -30.34
CA CYS A 111 -8.80 8.99 -28.94
C CYS A 111 -7.43 9.23 -28.30
N THR A 112 -7.21 10.38 -27.67
CA THR A 112 -6.03 10.58 -26.83
C THR A 112 -6.37 10.20 -25.39
N ILE A 113 -5.73 9.15 -24.91
CA ILE A 113 -5.78 8.69 -23.53
C ILE A 113 -4.65 9.39 -22.79
N ARG A 114 -4.96 10.16 -21.75
CA ARG A 114 -3.96 10.85 -20.93
C ARG A 114 -4.26 10.72 -19.46
N GLY A 115 -3.23 10.84 -18.64
CA GLY A 115 -3.37 10.68 -17.21
C GLY A 115 -2.10 11.03 -16.44
N ARG A 116 -2.16 10.83 -15.12
CA ARG A 116 -1.04 10.99 -14.20
C ARG A 116 -0.95 9.78 -13.27
N VAL A 117 0.26 9.35 -12.95
CA VAL A 117 0.52 8.34 -11.94
C VAL A 117 1.14 9.02 -10.71
N VAL A 118 0.49 8.86 -9.56
CA VAL A 118 0.90 9.47 -8.30
C VAL A 118 0.93 8.44 -7.18
N LYS A 119 1.71 8.70 -6.14
CA LYS A 119 1.72 7.96 -4.88
C LYS A 119 1.51 8.93 -3.74
N ALA A 120 0.49 8.67 -2.94
CA ALA A 120 0.25 9.39 -1.71
C ALA A 120 1.33 8.99 -0.70
N VAL A 121 2.08 9.97 -0.21
CA VAL A 121 3.05 9.80 0.87
C VAL A 121 2.44 10.47 2.09
N ALA A 122 2.16 9.66 3.11
CA ALA A 122 1.69 10.16 4.40
C ALA A 122 2.83 10.95 5.04
N GLN A 123 2.60 12.23 5.29
CA GLN A 123 3.50 13.03 6.11
C GLN A 123 3.21 12.74 7.59
N PRO A 124 4.22 12.83 8.47
CA PRO A 124 4.04 12.67 9.92
C PRO A 124 3.00 13.64 10.54
N THR A 125 2.71 14.74 9.84
CA THR A 125 1.65 15.73 10.16
C THR A 125 0.22 15.19 9.96
N GLY A 126 0.06 13.98 9.41
CA GLY A 126 -1.23 13.39 9.05
C GLY A 126 -1.78 13.86 7.69
N VAL A 127 -1.05 14.73 6.99
CA VAL A 127 -1.40 15.17 5.63
C VAL A 127 -0.74 14.24 4.62
N SER A 128 -1.54 13.62 3.74
CA SER A 128 -1.00 12.88 2.60
C SER A 128 -0.75 13.83 1.43
N VAL A 129 0.46 13.79 0.88
CA VAL A 129 0.83 14.55 -0.32
C VAL A 129 1.05 13.58 -1.48
N ASP A 130 0.43 13.86 -2.62
CA ASP A 130 0.60 13.07 -3.83
C ASP A 130 1.90 13.46 -4.55
N TYR A 131 2.84 12.52 -4.58
CA TYR A 131 4.08 12.68 -5.34
C TYR A 131 4.00 11.94 -6.68
N PRO A 132 4.59 12.50 -7.76
CA PRO A 132 4.54 11.88 -9.08
C PRO A 132 5.38 10.60 -9.13
N VAL A 133 4.92 9.61 -9.90
CA VAL A 133 5.66 8.38 -10.20
C VAL A 133 6.14 8.46 -11.65
N CYS A 134 7.41 8.84 -11.84
CA CYS A 134 8.02 8.98 -13.17
C CYS A 134 8.69 7.68 -13.65
N ASN A 135 8.99 7.65 -14.96
CA ASN A 135 9.63 6.53 -15.66
C ASN A 135 8.88 5.18 -15.48
N ALA A 136 7.59 5.24 -15.17
CA ALA A 136 6.73 4.08 -15.08
C ALA A 136 6.11 3.80 -16.45
N ARG A 137 5.95 2.53 -16.79
CA ARG A 137 5.26 2.06 -17.98
C ARG A 137 3.78 1.89 -17.65
N VAL A 138 2.94 2.69 -18.29
CA VAL A 138 1.49 2.56 -18.25
C VAL A 138 1.08 1.70 -19.44
N HIS A 139 0.57 0.52 -19.12
CA HIS A 139 -0.06 -0.38 -20.07
C HIS A 139 -1.52 0.02 -20.21
N ILE A 140 -1.91 0.26 -21.45
CA ILE A 140 -3.24 0.71 -21.82
C ILE A 140 -3.92 -0.46 -22.51
N CYS A 141 -4.98 -0.96 -21.88
CA CYS A 141 -5.74 -2.09 -22.37
C CYS A 141 -7.15 -1.66 -22.74
N GLU A 142 -7.66 -2.20 -23.83
CA GLU A 142 -9.07 -2.13 -24.18
C GLU A 142 -9.78 -3.34 -23.58
N VAL A 143 -10.98 -3.12 -23.05
CA VAL A 143 -11.85 -4.19 -22.52
C VAL A 143 -13.01 -4.41 -23.47
N ASP A 144 -13.32 -5.67 -23.79
CA ASP A 144 -14.40 -6.03 -24.70
C ASP A 144 -15.74 -5.54 -24.13
N LYS A 145 -16.67 -5.15 -25.02
CA LYS A 145 -17.94 -4.51 -24.62
C LYS A 145 -18.63 -5.26 -23.50
N PHE A 146 -18.99 -4.55 -22.43
CA PHE A 146 -19.69 -5.12 -21.28
C PHE A 146 -20.91 -6.00 -21.67
N PRO A 147 -21.80 -5.58 -22.61
CA PRO A 147 -22.88 -6.45 -23.07
C PRO A 147 -22.44 -7.79 -23.64
N ARG A 148 -21.28 -7.84 -24.30
CA ARG A 148 -20.73 -9.04 -24.91
C ARG A 148 -20.25 -10.02 -23.85
N ILE A 149 -19.66 -9.50 -22.77
CA ILE A 149 -19.24 -10.29 -21.62
C ILE A 149 -20.48 -10.93 -20.96
N ILE A 150 -21.53 -10.14 -20.69
CA ILE A 150 -22.79 -10.64 -20.12
C ILE A 150 -23.45 -11.70 -21.00
N LEU A 151 -23.36 -11.60 -22.33
CA LEU A 151 -23.91 -12.62 -23.24
C LEU A 151 -23.11 -13.93 -23.25
N ARG A 152 -21.81 -13.90 -22.92
CA ARG A 152 -20.93 -15.08 -22.93
C ARG A 152 -20.92 -15.86 -21.62
N LEU A 153 -21.28 -15.23 -20.50
CA LEU A 153 -21.30 -15.90 -19.20
C LEU A 153 -22.25 -17.10 -19.19
N PRO A 154 -21.96 -18.22 -18.50
CA PRO A 154 -22.92 -19.32 -18.33
C PRO A 154 -24.20 -18.90 -17.58
N ASP A 155 -25.32 -19.59 -17.80
CA ASP A 155 -26.61 -19.24 -17.16
C ASP A 155 -26.54 -19.24 -15.62
N HIS A 156 -25.91 -20.26 -15.02
CA HIS A 156 -25.72 -20.33 -13.56
C HIS A 156 -24.89 -19.16 -13.00
N ILE A 157 -24.03 -18.54 -13.82
CA ILE A 157 -23.27 -17.36 -13.43
C ILE A 157 -24.15 -16.11 -13.46
N ILE A 158 -25.04 -15.99 -14.45
CA ILE A 158 -26.02 -14.89 -14.54
C ILE A 158 -26.99 -14.93 -13.35
N GLU A 159 -27.46 -16.12 -12.98
CA GLU A 159 -28.34 -16.32 -11.83
C GLU A 159 -27.65 -15.89 -10.53
N ARG A 160 -26.39 -16.32 -10.33
CA ARG A 160 -25.58 -15.90 -9.18
C ARG A 160 -25.36 -14.39 -9.11
N ILE A 161 -25.09 -13.72 -10.23
CA ILE A 161 -24.96 -12.25 -10.28
C ILE A 161 -26.24 -11.59 -9.77
N ARG A 162 -27.40 -12.05 -10.23
CA ARG A 162 -28.70 -11.52 -9.79
C ARG A 162 -28.90 -11.69 -8.29
N GLU A 163 -28.64 -12.88 -7.76
CA GLU A 163 -28.82 -13.17 -6.33
C GLU A 163 -27.92 -12.30 -5.46
N GLU A 164 -26.62 -12.21 -5.78
CA GLU A 164 -25.68 -11.39 -5.00
C GLU A 164 -25.95 -9.88 -5.16
N LEU A 165 -26.47 -9.41 -6.30
CA LEU A 165 -26.87 -8.01 -6.48
C LEU A 165 -28.13 -7.62 -5.66
N LEU A 166 -29.00 -8.57 -5.31
CA LEU A 166 -30.29 -8.31 -4.67
C LEU A 166 -30.26 -8.40 -3.12
N VAL A 167 -29.14 -8.80 -2.50
CA VAL A 167 -29.02 -9.16 -1.06
C VAL A 167 -28.44 -8.03 -0.18
N GLU A 168 -28.56 -6.76 -0.59
CA GLU A 168 -27.87 -5.55 -0.06
C GLU A 168 -26.43 -5.38 -0.59
N PRO A 169 -26.06 -4.18 -1.09
CA PRO A 169 -24.71 -3.92 -1.55
C PRO A 169 -23.75 -3.82 -0.34
N PRO A 170 -22.71 -4.66 -0.24
CA PRO A 170 -21.68 -4.47 0.78
C PRO A 170 -21.00 -3.11 0.60
N PHE A 171 -20.74 -2.40 1.71
CA PHE A 171 -19.99 -1.14 1.77
C PHE A 171 -18.68 -1.23 0.97
N PRO A 172 -18.26 -0.20 0.19
CA PRO A 172 -16.99 -0.19 -0.57
C PRO A 172 -15.81 -0.71 0.28
N PRO A 173 -14.91 -1.56 -0.27
CA PRO A 173 -13.71 -1.88 0.45
C PRO A 173 -12.84 -0.62 0.43
N ASP A 174 -12.22 -0.30 1.57
CA ASP A 174 -11.34 0.87 1.66
C ASP A 174 -10.31 0.86 0.51
N PRO A 175 -10.00 2.03 -0.08
CA PRO A 175 -9.01 2.17 -1.16
C PRO A 175 -7.57 1.82 -0.72
N ILE A 176 -7.37 1.36 0.52
CA ILE A 176 -6.08 1.10 1.14
C ILE A 176 -6.03 -0.38 1.54
N GLY A 177 -5.61 -1.23 0.60
CA GLY A 177 -5.32 -2.64 0.89
C GLY A 177 -4.22 -3.16 -0.04
N PRO A 178 -3.15 -3.78 0.48
CA PRO A 178 -2.13 -4.39 -0.35
C PRO A 178 -2.73 -5.56 -1.14
N VAL A 179 -2.47 -5.59 -2.44
CA VAL A 179 -2.76 -6.75 -3.29
C VAL A 179 -1.80 -7.88 -2.89
N ILE A 180 -2.18 -8.67 -1.87
CA ILE A 180 -1.56 -9.98 -1.68
C ILE A 180 -2.07 -10.85 -2.84
N ARG A 181 -1.28 -10.95 -3.91
CA ARG A 181 -1.48 -11.99 -4.91
C ARG A 181 -1.40 -13.33 -4.17
N LYS A 182 -2.53 -14.03 -4.00
CA LYS A 182 -2.50 -15.48 -3.86
C LYS A 182 -1.72 -16.01 -5.07
N ARG A 183 -0.55 -16.57 -4.80
CA ARG A 183 0.28 -17.29 -5.77
C ARG A 183 -0.66 -18.24 -6.53
N LEU A 184 -0.75 -18.08 -7.85
CA LEU A 184 -1.36 -19.09 -8.71
C LEU A 184 -0.59 -20.40 -8.46
N PRO A 185 -1.22 -21.58 -8.39
CA PRO A 185 -0.49 -22.83 -8.19
C PRO A 185 0.51 -22.99 -9.34
N GLU A 186 1.78 -22.85 -9.00
CA GLU A 186 2.89 -23.28 -9.82
C GLU A 186 2.65 -24.76 -10.11
N LEU A 187 2.60 -25.13 -11.41
CA LEU A 187 2.57 -26.52 -11.83
C LEU A 187 3.70 -27.23 -11.09
N ALA A 188 3.34 -28.18 -10.21
CA ALA A 188 4.28 -28.88 -9.36
C ALA A 188 5.43 -29.45 -10.20
N GLU A 189 6.64 -28.95 -9.97
CA GLU A 189 7.84 -29.63 -10.40
C GLU A 189 7.92 -31.01 -9.71
N PRO A 190 8.35 -32.07 -10.42
CA PRO A 190 8.46 -33.39 -9.82
C PRO A 190 9.47 -33.35 -8.64
N PRO A 191 9.18 -34.03 -7.52
CA PRO A 191 10.05 -34.00 -6.35
C PRO A 191 11.41 -34.62 -6.70
N GLY A 192 12.46 -33.80 -6.61
CA GLY A 192 13.85 -34.27 -6.65
C GLY A 192 14.18 -35.17 -5.46
N PRO A 193 15.21 -36.02 -5.58
CA PRO A 193 15.57 -37.00 -4.56
C PRO A 193 15.98 -36.31 -3.25
N GLY A 194 15.30 -36.68 -2.17
CA GLY A 194 15.54 -36.13 -0.84
C GLY A 194 16.93 -36.49 -0.27
N PRO A 195 17.49 -35.66 0.61
CA PRO A 195 18.77 -35.91 1.26
C PRO A 195 18.69 -37.02 2.33
N ASP A 196 19.73 -37.84 2.38
CA ASP A 196 19.94 -38.95 3.32
C ASP A 196 20.10 -38.46 4.79
N PRO A 197 19.83 -39.33 5.79
CA PRO A 197 19.52 -38.93 7.16
C PRO A 197 20.76 -38.77 8.06
N ILE A 198 20.85 -37.64 8.77
CA ILE A 198 21.77 -37.49 9.91
C ILE A 198 21.08 -37.91 11.22
N ARG A 199 21.72 -38.91 11.83
CA ARG A 199 21.71 -39.42 13.22
C ARG A 199 20.79 -38.75 14.27
N ARG A 200 20.00 -39.62 14.90
CA ARG A 200 19.07 -39.40 16.02
C ARG A 200 19.77 -39.22 17.37
N VAL A 201 19.26 -38.30 18.19
CA VAL A 201 19.28 -38.37 19.66
C VAL A 201 17.81 -38.37 20.13
N PRO A 202 17.38 -39.25 21.04
CA PRO A 202 15.97 -39.42 21.37
C PRO A 202 15.56 -38.57 22.58
N VAL A 203 14.48 -37.80 22.44
CA VAL A 203 13.68 -37.32 23.58
C VAL A 203 12.23 -37.69 23.33
N ALA A 204 11.59 -38.14 24.41
CA ALA A 204 10.41 -38.99 24.45
C ALA A 204 9.13 -38.37 23.87
N ARG A 205 8.30 -39.25 23.30
CA ARG A 205 6.95 -38.99 22.80
C ARG A 205 5.94 -38.96 23.95
N GLN A 206 5.02 -38.00 23.91
CA GLN A 206 3.63 -38.22 24.32
C GLN A 206 2.67 -37.71 23.22
N PRO A 207 1.49 -38.34 23.03
CA PRO A 207 0.67 -38.19 21.83
C PRO A 207 -0.38 -37.08 21.97
N ILE A 208 -0.43 -36.16 21.01
CA ILE A 208 -1.57 -35.25 20.83
C ILE A 208 -2.57 -35.92 19.89
N GLY A 209 -3.76 -36.19 20.42
CA GLY A 209 -4.93 -36.64 19.69
C GLY A 209 -5.46 -35.56 18.75
N ARG A 210 -5.93 -36.02 17.59
CA ARG A 210 -6.41 -35.26 16.45
C ARG A 210 -7.90 -34.93 16.63
N ALA A 211 -8.31 -33.67 16.43
CA ALA A 211 -9.68 -33.30 16.10
C ALA A 211 -9.72 -31.99 15.27
N PRO A 212 -10.75 -31.81 14.41
CA PRO A 212 -10.67 -30.98 13.19
C PRO A 212 -11.12 -29.53 13.38
N GLY A 213 -10.58 -28.66 12.52
CA GLY A 213 -10.85 -27.22 12.52
C GLY A 213 -12.27 -26.85 12.09
N ALA A 214 -12.83 -25.88 12.81
CA ALA A 214 -13.95 -25.06 12.38
C ALA A 214 -13.43 -23.64 12.15
N VAL A 215 -13.58 -23.14 10.92
CA VAL A 215 -13.36 -21.76 10.53
C VAL A 215 -14.70 -21.04 10.71
N LEU A 216 -14.76 -19.96 11.48
CA LEU A 216 -15.93 -19.08 11.60
C LEU A 216 -15.54 -17.58 11.58
N PRO A 217 -16.49 -16.69 11.20
CA PRO A 217 -16.24 -15.42 10.52
C PRO A 217 -16.06 -14.20 11.45
N VAL A 218 -15.43 -13.14 10.92
CA VAL A 218 -15.20 -11.84 11.56
C VAL A 218 -16.41 -10.89 11.34
N PRO A 219 -16.98 -10.22 12.36
CA PRO A 219 -18.03 -9.21 12.18
C PRO A 219 -17.49 -7.81 11.88
N VAL A 220 -18.26 -7.03 11.11
CA VAL A 220 -18.00 -5.63 10.72
C VAL A 220 -18.74 -4.66 11.68
N PRO A 221 -18.13 -3.58 12.22
CA PRO A 221 -18.82 -2.60 13.04
C PRO A 221 -19.64 -1.58 12.21
N GLY A 222 -20.80 -1.14 12.73
CA GLY A 222 -21.68 -0.16 12.10
C GLY A 222 -21.28 1.32 12.33
N PRO A 223 -21.91 2.28 11.60
CA PRO A 223 -21.51 3.69 11.60
C PRO A 223 -22.10 4.51 12.77
N ARG A 224 -21.29 5.38 13.41
CA ARG A 224 -21.75 6.44 14.35
C ARG A 224 -21.80 7.83 13.67
N PRO A 225 -22.70 8.75 14.09
CA PRO A 225 -22.88 10.05 13.45
C PRO A 225 -21.79 11.08 13.82
N ARG A 226 -21.33 11.83 12.81
CA ARG A 226 -20.33 12.92 12.95
C ARG A 226 -20.93 14.15 13.63
N ALA A 227 -20.18 14.71 14.58
CA ALA A 227 -20.34 16.08 15.06
C ALA A 227 -19.78 17.08 14.03
N ASP A 228 -20.55 18.14 13.76
CA ASP A 228 -20.20 19.22 12.86
C ASP A 228 -19.01 20.03 13.38
N GLY A 229 -17.95 20.10 12.58
CA GLY A 229 -16.82 21.00 12.73
C GLY A 229 -16.34 21.44 11.35
N THR A 230 -16.67 22.67 10.97
CA THR A 230 -16.37 23.31 9.68
C THR A 230 -14.87 23.33 9.39
N ARG A 231 -14.43 22.52 8.41
CA ARG A 231 -13.08 22.57 7.83
C ARG A 231 -13.16 23.12 6.40
N ALA A 232 -12.34 24.13 6.13
CA ALA A 232 -12.30 24.86 4.87
C ALA A 232 -11.94 23.97 3.67
N ALA A 233 -12.62 24.23 2.56
CA ALA A 233 -12.58 23.47 1.32
C ALA A 233 -11.25 23.60 0.58
N GLY A 234 -10.74 22.47 0.09
CA GLY A 234 -9.54 22.41 -0.75
C GLY A 234 -9.00 21.00 -0.98
N VAL A 235 -9.87 20.00 -1.20
CA VAL A 235 -9.44 18.67 -1.65
C VAL A 235 -10.40 18.23 -2.76
N SER A 236 -9.85 17.99 -3.95
CA SER A 236 -10.59 17.48 -5.11
C SER A 236 -11.19 16.13 -4.77
N GLU A 237 -12.53 16.09 -4.70
CA GLU A 237 -13.31 14.88 -4.43
C GLU A 237 -12.92 13.75 -5.40
N ALA A 238 -12.48 12.62 -4.85
CA ALA A 238 -12.72 11.34 -5.49
C ALA A 238 -14.22 11.28 -5.76
N ARG A 239 -14.60 11.24 -7.03
CA ARG A 239 -15.99 11.34 -7.50
C ARG A 239 -16.86 10.34 -6.75
N ALA A 240 -17.54 10.81 -5.69
CA ALA A 240 -18.67 10.11 -5.12
C ALA A 240 -19.65 9.84 -6.28
N PRO A 241 -20.33 8.68 -6.31
CA PRO A 241 -21.37 8.45 -7.30
C PRO A 241 -22.33 9.65 -7.27
N THR A 242 -22.52 10.28 -8.43
CA THR A 242 -23.37 11.46 -8.56
C THR A 242 -24.76 11.16 -8.00
N ALA A 243 -25.48 12.17 -7.52
CA ALA A 243 -26.85 12.01 -7.01
C ALA A 243 -27.78 11.27 -8.00
N ASP A 244 -27.47 11.31 -9.30
CA ASP A 244 -28.15 10.58 -10.36
C ASP A 244 -28.00 9.04 -10.28
N LEU A 245 -26.82 8.51 -9.89
CA LEU A 245 -26.55 7.07 -9.76
C LEU A 245 -27.39 6.42 -8.64
N LYS A 246 -27.66 7.17 -7.57
CA LYS A 246 -28.55 6.71 -6.48
C LYS A 246 -30.03 6.68 -6.90
N ALA A 247 -30.42 7.47 -7.91
CA ALA A 247 -31.80 7.54 -8.40
C ALA A 247 -32.11 6.53 -9.53
N ALA A 248 -31.10 6.11 -10.31
CA ALA A 248 -31.27 5.16 -11.43
C ALA A 248 -31.22 3.68 -11.00
N ALA A 249 -30.46 3.35 -9.94
CA ALA A 249 -30.32 1.98 -9.43
C ALA A 249 -31.67 1.28 -9.09
N PRO A 250 -32.68 1.93 -8.46
CA PRO A 250 -33.91 1.25 -8.06
C PRO A 250 -34.77 0.72 -9.22
N MET A 251 -34.86 1.46 -10.34
CA MET A 251 -35.69 1.05 -11.49
C MET A 251 -35.09 -0.13 -12.25
N ALA A 252 -33.78 -0.08 -12.48
CA ALA A 252 -33.07 -1.12 -13.20
C ALA A 252 -32.89 -2.40 -12.35
N MET A 253 -32.73 -2.26 -11.03
CA MET A 253 -32.78 -3.37 -10.07
C MET A 253 -34.16 -4.04 -10.00
N THR A 254 -35.25 -3.29 -10.18
CA THR A 254 -36.62 -3.84 -10.25
C THR A 254 -36.80 -4.75 -11.49
N GLY A 255 -36.20 -4.38 -12.63
CA GLY A 255 -36.20 -5.21 -13.84
C GLY A 255 -35.43 -6.52 -13.65
N LEU A 256 -34.28 -6.47 -12.98
CA LEU A 256 -33.48 -7.66 -12.65
C LEU A 256 -34.18 -8.55 -11.60
N ALA A 257 -34.83 -7.96 -10.61
CA ALA A 257 -35.59 -8.69 -9.59
C ALA A 257 -36.77 -9.48 -10.19
N ARG A 258 -37.42 -8.95 -11.23
CA ARG A 258 -38.58 -9.56 -11.90
C ARG A 258 -38.23 -10.55 -13.02
N ALA A 259 -36.96 -10.63 -13.43
CA ALA A 259 -36.53 -11.55 -14.47
C ALA A 259 -36.68 -13.02 -14.01
N GLY A 260 -37.47 -13.80 -14.75
CA GLY A 260 -37.79 -15.19 -14.43
C GLY A 260 -36.94 -16.21 -15.19
N SER A 261 -36.10 -15.76 -16.12
CA SER A 261 -35.21 -16.61 -16.93
C SER A 261 -33.83 -15.98 -17.14
N PRO A 262 -32.76 -16.78 -17.37
CA PRO A 262 -31.42 -16.25 -17.67
C PRO A 262 -31.41 -15.27 -18.86
N ALA A 263 -32.26 -15.46 -19.87
CA ALA A 263 -32.37 -14.55 -21.01
C ALA A 263 -32.91 -13.16 -20.61
N GLU A 264 -33.93 -13.12 -19.74
CA GLU A 264 -34.45 -11.87 -19.19
C GLU A 264 -33.45 -11.20 -18.25
N MET A 265 -32.72 -11.99 -17.45
CA MET A 265 -31.67 -11.50 -16.56
C MET A 265 -30.52 -10.86 -17.35
N ARG A 266 -30.05 -11.49 -18.43
CA ARG A 266 -29.03 -10.91 -19.32
C ARG A 266 -29.51 -9.58 -19.91
N LYS A 267 -30.75 -9.51 -20.38
CA LYS A 267 -31.31 -8.27 -20.93
C LYS A 267 -31.36 -7.15 -19.88
N ALA A 268 -31.75 -7.48 -18.65
CA ALA A 268 -31.75 -6.54 -17.53
C ALA A 268 -30.32 -6.07 -17.16
N LEU A 269 -29.36 -7.00 -17.05
CA LEU A 269 -27.95 -6.69 -16.76
C LEU A 269 -27.29 -5.84 -17.85
N ILE A 270 -27.58 -6.09 -19.13
CA ILE A 270 -27.07 -5.28 -20.25
C ILE A 270 -27.61 -3.85 -20.19
N SER A 271 -28.85 -3.66 -19.73
CA SER A 271 -29.45 -2.32 -19.55
C SER A 271 -28.96 -1.56 -18.32
N LEU A 272 -28.22 -2.23 -17.42
CA LEU A 272 -27.68 -1.69 -16.18
C LEU A 272 -26.27 -1.06 -16.38
N ALA A 273 -26.13 -0.13 -17.32
CA ALA A 273 -24.82 0.49 -17.59
C ALA A 273 -24.27 1.32 -16.41
N GLU A 274 -25.09 1.68 -15.41
CA GLU A 274 -24.66 2.51 -14.29
C GLU A 274 -24.06 1.72 -13.10
N ILE A 275 -24.21 0.40 -13.06
CA ILE A 275 -23.68 -0.41 -11.94
C ILE A 275 -22.22 -0.82 -12.13
N TYR A 276 -21.50 -0.23 -13.08
CA TYR A 276 -20.10 -0.58 -13.39
C TYR A 276 -19.15 -0.60 -12.16
N PRO A 277 -19.27 0.32 -11.19
CA PRO A 277 -18.46 0.25 -9.97
C PRO A 277 -18.70 -1.00 -9.11
N TRP A 278 -19.88 -1.63 -9.22
CA TRP A 278 -20.26 -2.78 -8.40
C TRP A 278 -19.65 -4.10 -8.90
N TRP A 279 -19.15 -4.16 -10.14
CA TRP A 279 -18.48 -5.37 -10.66
C TRP A 279 -17.19 -5.70 -9.94
N CYS A 280 -16.59 -4.72 -9.24
CA CYS A 280 -15.40 -4.93 -8.45
C CYS A 280 -15.62 -6.01 -7.37
N TRP A 281 -16.83 -6.12 -6.84
CA TRP A 281 -17.22 -7.05 -5.78
C TRP A 281 -17.20 -8.51 -6.16
N PHE A 282 -17.50 -8.81 -7.42
CA PHE A 282 -17.60 -10.19 -7.90
C PHE A 282 -16.23 -10.75 -8.25
N THR A 283 -15.35 -10.92 -7.24
CA THR A 283 -13.98 -11.43 -7.44
C THR A 283 -13.92 -12.75 -8.20
N TRP A 284 -14.95 -13.57 -8.04
CA TRP A 284 -15.13 -14.83 -8.76
C TRP A 284 -15.40 -14.67 -10.27
N LEU A 285 -15.65 -13.46 -10.77
CA LEU A 285 -15.77 -13.16 -12.21
C LEU A 285 -14.42 -12.93 -12.91
N ASP A 286 -13.30 -12.82 -12.18
CA ASP A 286 -11.97 -12.58 -12.76
C ASP A 286 -11.58 -13.51 -13.93
N PRO A 287 -11.85 -14.83 -13.88
CA PRO A 287 -11.51 -15.74 -14.97
C PRO A 287 -12.22 -15.40 -16.29
N PHE A 288 -13.40 -14.77 -16.23
CA PHE A 288 -14.19 -14.45 -17.42
C PHE A 288 -13.76 -13.13 -18.08
N TRP A 289 -13.19 -12.19 -17.31
CA TRP A 289 -12.64 -10.94 -17.85
C TRP A 289 -11.23 -11.08 -18.42
N ARG A 290 -10.44 -12.07 -17.97
CA ARG A 290 -9.04 -12.25 -18.41
C ARG A 290 -8.88 -12.48 -19.93
N TRP A 291 -9.92 -12.98 -20.60
CA TRP A 291 -9.92 -13.23 -22.05
C TRP A 291 -10.42 -12.05 -22.88
N GLU A 292 -10.91 -11.00 -22.21
CA GLU A 292 -11.60 -9.86 -22.80
C GLU A 292 -10.78 -8.55 -22.64
N VAL A 293 -9.53 -8.66 -22.19
CA VAL A 293 -8.61 -7.52 -22.02
C VAL A 293 -7.47 -7.63 -23.03
N ASP A 294 -7.38 -6.64 -23.90
CA ASP A 294 -6.31 -6.54 -24.90
C ASP A 294 -5.42 -5.32 -24.57
N CYS A 295 -4.24 -5.58 -23.99
CA CYS A 295 -3.22 -4.58 -23.70
C CYS A 295 -2.38 -4.29 -24.95
N LEU A 296 -2.87 -3.36 -25.77
CA LEU A 296 -2.33 -3.10 -27.10
C LEU A 296 -1.34 -1.94 -27.14
N TRP A 297 -1.34 -1.10 -26.10
CA TRP A 297 -0.52 0.10 -26.10
C TRP A 297 0.21 0.31 -24.78
N GLU A 298 1.35 0.98 -24.89
CA GLU A 298 2.17 1.40 -23.77
C GLU A 298 2.44 2.89 -23.88
N ALA A 299 2.47 3.56 -22.73
CA ALA A 299 2.95 4.92 -22.51
C ALA A 299 3.95 4.93 -21.35
N VAL A 300 4.82 5.94 -21.30
CA VAL A 300 5.79 6.12 -20.22
C VAL A 300 5.45 7.42 -19.50
N THR A 301 5.53 7.43 -18.17
CA THR A 301 5.31 8.65 -17.38
C THR A 301 6.52 9.57 -17.41
N ASP A 302 6.28 10.86 -17.56
CA ASP A 302 7.31 11.91 -17.46
C ASP A 302 7.66 12.27 -16.00
N GLU A 303 8.52 13.28 -15.81
CA GLU A 303 8.98 13.77 -14.51
C GLU A 303 7.85 14.23 -13.59
N THR A 304 6.72 14.64 -14.16
CA THR A 304 5.51 15.04 -13.43
C THR A 304 4.55 13.88 -13.18
N GLY A 305 4.94 12.66 -13.59
CA GLY A 305 4.10 11.46 -13.55
C GLY A 305 3.06 11.40 -14.67
N ALA A 306 3.06 12.34 -15.63
CA ALA A 306 2.04 12.41 -16.67
C ALA A 306 2.35 11.47 -17.84
N PHE A 307 1.31 10.91 -18.46
CA PHE A 307 1.41 10.07 -19.65
C PHE A 307 0.33 10.42 -20.68
N SER A 308 0.62 10.13 -21.95
CA SER A 308 -0.34 10.32 -23.05
C SER A 308 -0.12 9.30 -24.17
N LYS A 309 -1.21 8.80 -24.76
CA LYS A 309 -1.20 7.91 -25.91
C LYS A 309 -2.43 8.14 -26.79
N THR A 310 -2.22 8.34 -28.09
CA THR A 310 -3.30 8.35 -29.07
C THR A 310 -3.56 6.94 -29.59
N VAL A 311 -4.82 6.51 -29.54
CA VAL A 311 -5.31 5.22 -30.02
C VAL A 311 -6.36 5.41 -31.11
N ILE A 312 -6.48 4.43 -32.00
CA ILE A 312 -7.48 4.41 -33.09
C ILE A 312 -8.53 3.36 -32.76
N TYR A 313 -9.81 3.68 -32.95
CA TYR A 313 -10.94 2.83 -32.59
C TYR A 313 -12.16 3.06 -33.51
N PRO A 314 -13.12 2.12 -33.61
CA PRO A 314 -14.36 2.32 -34.38
C PRO A 314 -15.24 3.44 -33.79
N CYS A 315 -15.71 4.39 -34.60
CA CYS A 315 -16.45 5.55 -34.12
C CYS A 315 -17.81 5.23 -33.48
N ASP A 316 -18.39 4.06 -33.75
CA ASP A 316 -19.67 3.63 -33.19
C ASP A 316 -19.56 3.19 -31.71
N ASP A 317 -18.34 3.11 -31.16
CA ASP A 317 -18.07 2.58 -29.84
C ASP A 317 -16.93 3.32 -29.14
N ARG A 318 -17.20 4.02 -28.03
CA ARG A 318 -16.11 4.65 -27.28
C ARG A 318 -15.26 3.56 -26.62
N PRO A 319 -13.92 3.73 -26.55
CA PRO A 319 -13.07 2.68 -26.01
C PRO A 319 -13.29 2.52 -24.50
N ASP A 320 -13.35 1.28 -24.04
CA ASP A 320 -13.38 0.90 -22.63
C ASP A 320 -11.95 0.66 -22.16
N ILE A 321 -11.41 1.54 -21.31
CA ILE A 321 -9.97 1.57 -21.02
C ILE A 321 -9.66 1.01 -19.63
N TYR A 322 -8.82 -0.02 -19.57
CA TYR A 322 -8.22 -0.52 -18.36
C TYR A 322 -6.71 -0.19 -18.35
N LEU A 323 -6.22 0.34 -17.23
CA LEU A 323 -4.82 0.74 -17.08
C LEU A 323 -4.13 -0.09 -15.99
N TRP A 324 -2.89 -0.50 -16.25
CA TRP A 324 -2.01 -1.04 -15.22
C TRP A 324 -0.59 -0.50 -15.42
N VAL A 325 0.19 -0.46 -14.34
CA VAL A 325 1.46 0.26 -14.30
C VAL A 325 2.57 -0.65 -13.79
N GLU A 326 3.69 -0.65 -14.51
CA GLU A 326 4.96 -1.23 -14.07
C GLU A 326 6.02 -0.17 -13.91
N GLN A 327 6.93 -0.39 -12.97
CA GLN A 327 8.11 0.44 -12.79
C GLN A 327 9.34 -0.47 -12.71
N PHE A 328 10.44 -0.01 -13.28
CA PHE A 328 11.68 -0.77 -13.27
C PHE A 328 12.39 -0.59 -11.93
N ILE A 329 12.38 -1.62 -11.09
CA ILE A 329 12.78 -1.62 -9.69
C ILE A 329 13.75 -2.81 -9.49
N ALA A 330 15.00 -2.54 -9.09
CA ALA A 330 16.05 -3.55 -8.79
C ALA A 330 16.47 -4.39 -10.00
N GLY A 331 16.58 -3.77 -11.17
CA GLY A 331 16.95 -4.51 -12.37
C GLY A 331 15.83 -5.40 -12.93
N SER A 332 14.60 -5.28 -12.42
CA SER A 332 13.43 -6.03 -12.89
C SER A 332 12.20 -5.12 -13.05
N TRP A 333 11.30 -5.46 -13.97
CA TRP A 333 9.99 -4.80 -14.03
C TRP A 333 9.11 -5.32 -12.91
N LYS A 334 8.66 -4.42 -12.03
CA LYS A 334 7.69 -4.73 -10.98
C LYS A 334 6.37 -4.04 -11.29
N THR A 335 5.28 -4.80 -11.19
CA THR A 335 3.92 -4.26 -11.29
C THR A 335 3.59 -3.47 -10.02
N ILE A 336 3.55 -2.14 -10.14
CA ILE A 336 3.24 -1.24 -9.01
C ILE A 336 1.76 -0.88 -8.92
N HIS A 337 0.99 -1.06 -10.01
CA HIS A 337 -0.45 -0.88 -9.98
C HIS A 337 -1.10 -1.85 -10.98
N ALA A 338 -1.97 -2.75 -10.52
CA ALA A 338 -2.75 -3.65 -11.38
C ALA A 338 -3.99 -4.15 -10.63
N ARG A 339 -4.94 -3.26 -10.38
CA ARG A 339 -6.28 -3.68 -9.91
C ARG A 339 -6.99 -4.41 -11.05
N GLY A 340 -7.89 -5.35 -10.76
CA GLY A 340 -8.52 -6.16 -11.81
C GLY A 340 -9.32 -5.30 -12.80
N PRO A 341 -9.42 -5.68 -14.10
CA PRO A 341 -10.17 -4.92 -15.10
C PRO A 341 -11.65 -4.75 -14.74
N ARG A 342 -12.23 -5.64 -13.93
CA ARG A 342 -13.60 -5.47 -13.40
C ARG A 342 -13.78 -4.23 -12.52
N CYS A 343 -12.73 -3.81 -11.84
CA CYS A 343 -12.74 -2.68 -10.89
C CYS A 343 -12.33 -1.36 -11.56
N ASP A 344 -11.33 -1.43 -12.44
CA ASP A 344 -10.58 -0.25 -12.90
C ASP A 344 -10.74 0.00 -14.42
N THR A 345 -11.81 -0.53 -15.02
CA THR A 345 -12.16 -0.17 -16.41
C THR A 345 -12.91 1.15 -16.43
N HIS A 346 -12.36 2.11 -17.18
CA HIS A 346 -13.01 3.34 -17.59
C HIS A 346 -13.92 3.06 -18.78
N TRP A 347 -15.16 2.66 -18.49
CA TRP A 347 -16.17 2.37 -19.51
C TRP A 347 -16.56 3.63 -20.30
N ASN A 348 -16.68 3.51 -21.62
CA ASN A 348 -16.96 4.58 -22.57
C ASN A 348 -16.06 5.81 -22.36
N TYR A 349 -14.76 5.60 -22.23
CA TYR A 349 -13.80 6.63 -21.88
C TYR A 349 -13.99 7.89 -22.73
N ALA A 350 -14.20 9.02 -22.06
CA ALA A 350 -14.34 10.30 -22.73
C ALA A 350 -12.96 10.76 -23.20
N CYS A 351 -12.73 10.68 -24.51
CA CYS A 351 -11.44 10.99 -25.11
C CYS A 351 -10.88 12.34 -24.66
N GLY A 352 -9.61 12.35 -24.24
CA GLY A 352 -8.90 13.54 -23.76
C GLY A 352 -9.15 13.92 -22.29
N THR A 353 -9.99 13.18 -21.55
CA THR A 353 -10.14 13.37 -20.10
C THR A 353 -8.95 12.80 -19.32
N GLU A 354 -8.54 13.44 -18.23
CA GLU A 354 -7.38 12.97 -17.47
C GLU A 354 -7.75 11.82 -16.52
N ILE A 355 -6.95 10.76 -16.52
CA ILE A 355 -7.06 9.64 -15.56
C ILE A 355 -5.93 9.74 -14.53
N THR A 356 -6.28 9.91 -13.25
CA THR A 356 -5.29 9.86 -12.15
C THR A 356 -5.23 8.46 -11.55
N ILE A 357 -4.05 7.84 -11.62
CA ILE A 357 -3.76 6.52 -11.05
C ILE A 357 -3.03 6.72 -9.73
N HIS A 358 -3.69 6.38 -8.62
CA HIS A 358 -3.04 6.35 -7.29
C HIS A 358 -2.40 4.97 -7.07
N VAL A 359 -1.09 4.98 -6.84
CA VAL A 359 -0.27 3.81 -6.58
C VAL A 359 -0.13 3.61 -5.08
N THR A 360 -0.46 2.41 -4.59
CA THR A 360 -0.35 2.03 -3.18
C THR A 360 0.78 1.04 -2.91
N HIS A 361 1.50 0.60 -3.96
CA HIS A 361 2.56 -0.39 -3.81
C HIS A 361 3.73 0.18 -2.98
N PRO A 362 4.21 -0.53 -1.94
CA PRO A 362 5.25 -0.03 -1.03
C PRO A 362 6.53 0.30 -1.80
N ASP A 363 6.94 -0.56 -2.73
CA ASP A 363 8.15 -0.34 -3.54
C ASP A 363 8.03 0.74 -4.62
N ALA A 364 6.85 1.33 -4.87
CA ALA A 364 6.70 2.32 -5.93
C ALA A 364 7.48 3.60 -5.60
N ILE A 365 8.22 4.09 -6.59
CA ILE A 365 9.20 5.16 -6.42
C ILE A 365 8.66 6.47 -6.98
N THR A 366 8.74 7.52 -6.17
CA THR A 366 8.31 8.86 -6.54
C THR A 366 9.47 9.67 -7.10
N CYS A 367 9.11 10.76 -7.79
CA CYS A 367 10.03 11.61 -8.52
C CYS A 367 10.12 13.03 -7.94
N ALA A 368 9.97 13.13 -6.62
CA ALA A 368 9.99 14.39 -5.91
C ALA A 368 11.35 15.10 -6.10
N PRO A 369 11.37 16.39 -6.48
CA PRO A 369 12.60 17.17 -6.42
C PRO A 369 13.11 17.19 -4.96
N PRO A 370 14.44 17.33 -4.76
CA PRO A 370 14.97 17.56 -3.42
C PRO A 370 14.28 18.77 -2.79
N PRO A 371 14.00 18.74 -1.48
CA PRO A 371 13.38 19.86 -0.80
C PRO A 371 14.25 21.11 -0.90
N GLU A 372 13.62 22.28 -0.95
CA GLU A 372 14.33 23.55 -0.93
C GLU A 372 14.84 23.82 0.49
N VAL A 373 16.13 24.12 0.63
CA VAL A 373 16.75 24.46 1.93
C VAL A 373 17.20 25.92 1.87
N VAL A 374 16.57 26.76 2.70
CA VAL A 374 16.92 28.16 2.87
C VAL A 374 17.92 28.26 4.03
N VAL A 375 19.12 28.70 3.70
CA VAL A 375 20.27 28.78 4.60
C VAL A 375 20.56 30.26 4.93
N PRO A 376 20.96 30.61 6.17
CA PRO A 376 21.32 31.99 6.52
C PRO A 376 22.38 32.61 5.60
N GLU A 377 22.27 33.91 5.32
CA GLU A 377 23.06 34.65 4.30
C GLU A 377 24.60 34.57 4.45
N ASN A 378 25.12 34.07 5.57
CA ASN A 378 26.57 33.98 5.85
C ASN A 378 27.10 32.55 5.93
N ILE A 379 26.29 31.53 5.63
CA ILE A 379 26.68 30.12 5.70
C ILE A 379 26.72 29.55 4.28
N GLU A 380 27.92 29.39 3.73
CA GLU A 380 28.12 28.85 2.38
C GLU A 380 28.24 27.32 2.39
N THR A 381 29.06 26.76 3.28
CA THR A 381 29.27 25.32 3.43
C THR A 381 28.52 24.82 4.65
N TRP A 382 27.61 23.87 4.46
CA TRP A 382 26.73 23.42 5.53
C TRP A 382 26.41 21.92 5.45
N VAL A 383 26.07 21.37 6.62
CA VAL A 383 25.53 20.02 6.78
C VAL A 383 24.25 20.10 7.61
N LEU A 384 23.17 19.48 7.12
CA LEU A 384 21.84 19.45 7.74
C LEU A 384 21.49 18.01 8.15
N PRO A 385 21.62 17.66 9.44
CA PRO A 385 21.06 16.44 10.01
C PRO A 385 19.54 16.58 10.03
N MET A 386 18.86 15.97 9.05
CA MET A 386 17.49 16.35 8.68
C MET A 386 16.44 15.56 9.45
N ALA A 387 16.56 14.22 9.48
CA ALA A 387 15.50 13.36 9.98
C ALA A 387 16.00 11.97 10.42
N VAL A 388 15.19 11.31 11.25
CA VAL A 388 15.24 9.86 11.48
C VAL A 388 13.95 9.25 10.90
N GLY A 389 14.08 8.43 9.86
CA GLY A 389 12.97 8.05 9.00
C GLY A 389 12.36 9.29 8.35
N HIS A 390 11.09 9.56 8.62
CA HIS A 390 10.40 10.78 8.23
C HIS A 390 10.24 11.80 9.37
N LEU A 391 10.75 11.51 10.57
CA LEU A 391 10.68 12.42 11.71
C LEU A 391 11.79 13.46 11.64
N GLU A 392 11.42 14.72 11.50
CA GLU A 392 12.36 15.82 11.36
C GLU A 392 13.06 16.10 12.68
N ILE A 393 14.35 16.41 12.62
CA ILE A 393 15.17 16.73 13.79
C ILE A 393 15.08 18.25 14.01
N ALA A 394 14.32 18.68 15.01
CA ALA A 394 14.22 20.09 15.40
C ALA A 394 15.46 20.60 16.15
N GLY A 395 16.27 19.67 16.68
CA GLY A 395 17.24 20.00 17.72
C GLY A 395 16.53 20.68 18.89
N GLN A 396 16.98 21.88 19.22
CA GLN A 396 16.43 22.78 20.24
C GLN A 396 15.66 23.97 19.63
N GLY A 397 15.25 23.88 18.35
CA GLY A 397 14.48 24.89 17.64
C GLY A 397 13.01 25.00 18.10
N SER A 398 12.25 25.94 17.52
CA SER A 398 10.85 26.22 17.90
C SER A 398 9.87 25.05 17.73
N HIS A 399 10.23 24.07 16.89
CA HIS A 399 9.41 22.88 16.64
C HIS A 399 9.66 21.73 17.62
N ALA A 400 10.56 21.91 18.61
CA ALA A 400 10.79 20.92 19.66
C ALA A 400 9.48 20.63 20.44
N GLY A 401 8.90 19.46 20.22
CA GLY A 401 7.64 19.04 20.85
C GLY A 401 6.42 18.98 19.94
N GLU A 402 6.53 19.44 18.69
CA GLU A 402 5.43 19.38 17.72
C GLU A 402 5.23 17.97 17.11
N LEU A 403 4.04 17.74 16.53
CA LEU A 403 3.74 16.49 15.82
C LEU A 403 4.62 16.36 14.57
N GLY A 404 5.24 15.19 14.40
CA GLY A 404 6.13 14.89 13.28
C GLY A 404 7.61 15.24 13.51
N TRP A 405 7.94 15.69 14.71
CA TRP A 405 9.30 16.09 15.09
C TRP A 405 9.87 15.20 16.19
N LEU A 406 11.17 14.95 16.10
CA LEU A 406 11.94 14.36 17.18
C LEU A 406 12.11 15.39 18.30
N LYS A 407 11.76 14.99 19.52
CA LYS A 407 11.82 15.84 20.71
C LYS A 407 13.21 15.79 21.36
N PRO A 408 13.56 16.81 22.17
CA PRO A 408 14.81 16.81 22.93
C PRO A 408 15.01 15.61 23.87
N ASP A 409 13.93 14.95 24.33
CA ASP A 409 14.00 13.76 25.20
C ASP A 409 14.19 12.44 24.42
N GLY A 410 14.34 12.53 23.09
CA GLY A 410 14.52 11.43 22.17
C GLY A 410 13.24 10.69 21.78
N THR A 411 12.06 11.15 22.22
CA THR A 411 10.77 10.61 21.79
C THR A 411 10.20 11.41 20.62
N ALA A 412 9.12 10.92 20.01
CA ALA A 412 8.39 11.67 18.99
C ALA A 412 6.87 11.57 19.20
N SER A 413 6.14 12.59 18.76
CA SER A 413 4.69 12.51 18.64
C SER A 413 4.28 12.55 17.16
N TYR A 414 3.33 11.74 16.71
CA TYR A 414 2.85 11.74 15.31
C TYR A 414 1.35 11.42 15.22
N ALA A 415 0.67 11.98 14.20
CA ALA A 415 -0.79 11.95 14.11
C ALA A 415 -1.41 10.57 13.77
N GLY A 416 -0.59 9.54 13.60
CA GLY A 416 -1.01 8.24 13.08
C GLY A 416 -1.20 8.27 11.55
N GLY A 417 -1.03 7.10 10.90
CA GLY A 417 -1.26 6.94 9.46
C GLY A 417 -2.75 6.85 9.09
N PRO A 418 -3.11 6.87 7.80
CA PRO A 418 -4.49 6.91 7.30
C PRO A 418 -5.36 5.66 7.61
N VAL A 419 -4.89 4.75 8.45
CA VAL A 419 -5.59 3.52 8.84
C VAL A 419 -5.64 3.44 10.36
N ASN A 420 -6.60 4.12 10.99
CA ASN A 420 -6.98 4.00 12.41
C ASN A 420 -5.80 3.89 13.40
N ILE A 421 -4.92 4.89 13.42
CA ILE A 421 -3.92 5.03 14.48
C ILE A 421 -4.22 6.34 15.19
N ASP A 422 -4.56 6.28 16.47
CA ASP A 422 -4.62 7.46 17.32
C ASP A 422 -3.27 8.16 17.35
N PRO A 423 -3.23 9.50 17.47
CA PRO A 423 -1.99 10.25 17.53
C PRO A 423 -1.08 9.71 18.63
N VAL A 424 0.03 9.08 18.25
CA VAL A 424 1.01 8.54 19.19
C VAL A 424 1.78 9.71 19.77
N THR A 425 1.76 9.83 21.09
CA THR A 425 2.47 10.89 21.82
C THR A 425 3.66 10.31 22.56
N ASP A 426 4.79 11.02 22.63
CA ASP A 426 5.97 10.61 23.42
C ASP A 426 6.39 9.16 23.14
N ALA A 427 6.43 8.79 21.87
CA ALA A 427 6.74 7.45 21.41
C ALA A 427 8.26 7.24 21.35
N PRO A 428 8.78 6.12 21.89
CA PRO A 428 10.18 5.78 21.73
C PRO A 428 10.46 5.29 20.30
N MET A 429 11.72 5.40 19.90
CA MET A 429 12.23 4.80 18.68
C MET A 429 12.64 3.34 18.91
N GLY A 430 12.73 2.57 17.84
CA GLY A 430 13.16 1.17 17.89
C GLY A 430 13.35 0.57 16.49
N GLY A 431 13.66 -0.73 16.45
CA GLY A 431 13.84 -1.46 15.20
C GLY A 431 15.03 -0.94 14.39
N TYR A 432 14.84 -0.78 13.09
CA TYR A 432 15.90 -0.44 12.14
C TYR A 432 15.81 1.03 11.70
N LEU A 433 16.59 1.88 12.35
CA LEU A 433 16.56 3.32 12.20
C LEU A 433 17.35 3.77 10.98
N ARG A 434 16.85 4.78 10.26
CA ARG A 434 17.48 5.32 9.05
C ARG A 434 17.61 6.83 9.17
N PHE A 435 18.81 7.35 8.98
CA PHE A 435 19.11 8.76 9.15
C PHE A 435 19.16 9.46 7.80
N LYS A 436 18.64 10.68 7.73
CA LYS A 436 18.69 11.53 6.53
C LYS A 436 19.54 12.76 6.81
N MET A 437 20.42 13.08 5.87
CA MET A 437 21.29 14.25 5.90
C MET A 437 21.30 14.93 4.54
N LEU A 438 21.23 16.26 4.55
CA LEU A 438 21.51 17.09 3.38
C LEU A 438 22.80 17.88 3.61
N HIS A 439 23.39 18.38 2.54
CA HIS A 439 24.60 19.19 2.60
C HIS A 439 24.64 20.18 1.45
N SER A 440 25.50 21.20 1.58
CA SER A 440 25.77 22.17 0.53
C SER A 440 26.36 21.51 -0.73
N LEU A 441 26.09 22.10 -1.90
CA LEU A 441 26.51 21.56 -3.20
C LEU A 441 28.02 21.57 -3.43
N ASP A 442 28.77 22.34 -2.63
CA ASP A 442 30.24 22.38 -2.69
C ASP A 442 30.89 21.20 -1.96
N LEU A 443 30.14 20.39 -1.21
CA LEU A 443 30.63 19.14 -0.62
C LEU A 443 30.37 17.96 -1.55
N PRO A 444 31.32 17.01 -1.70
CA PRO A 444 32.65 16.97 -1.07
C PRO A 444 33.65 17.97 -1.69
N LYS A 445 34.58 18.51 -0.88
CA LYS A 445 35.72 19.35 -1.32
C LYS A 445 37.01 19.02 -0.55
N PRO A 446 38.20 19.48 -1.02
CA PRO A 446 39.47 19.18 -0.34
C PRO A 446 39.44 19.49 1.16
N GLY A 447 39.80 18.50 1.98
CA GLY A 447 39.77 18.60 3.44
C GLY A 447 38.42 18.32 4.09
N MET A 448 37.33 18.13 3.32
CA MET A 448 35.99 17.76 3.81
C MET A 448 35.29 16.86 2.79
N THR A 449 35.60 15.58 2.84
CA THR A 449 35.10 14.59 1.86
C THR A 449 34.26 13.50 2.50
N ARG A 450 34.35 13.35 3.81
CA ARG A 450 33.75 12.25 4.56
C ARG A 450 32.88 12.74 5.71
N TYR A 451 31.99 11.88 6.18
CA TYR A 451 31.22 12.04 7.40
C TYR A 451 31.09 10.71 8.15
N VAL A 452 30.78 10.78 9.44
CA VAL A 452 30.54 9.62 10.30
C VAL A 452 29.32 9.87 11.17
N TRP A 453 28.40 8.91 11.19
CA TRP A 453 27.36 8.82 12.19
C TRP A 453 27.82 7.90 13.33
N SER A 454 27.56 8.32 14.56
CA SER A 454 27.95 7.59 15.75
C SER A 454 26.88 7.71 16.83
N TRP A 455 26.87 6.76 17.77
CA TRP A 455 25.95 6.76 18.90
C TRP A 455 26.66 6.33 20.19
N ARG A 456 26.05 6.66 21.33
CA ARG A 456 26.44 6.14 22.65
C ARG A 456 25.24 6.15 23.61
N PRO A 457 25.22 5.27 24.62
CA PRO A 457 24.27 5.41 25.73
C PRO A 457 24.48 6.76 26.44
N LYS A 458 23.37 7.43 26.76
CA LYS A 458 23.36 8.64 27.58
C LYS A 458 22.85 8.25 28.98
N PRO A 459 23.68 8.37 30.03
CA PRO A 459 23.26 8.00 31.38
C PRO A 459 22.02 8.79 31.79
N GLU A 460 20.99 8.08 32.25
CA GLU A 460 19.82 8.66 32.89
C GLU A 460 19.61 8.02 34.26
N PRO A 461 18.97 8.73 35.20
CA PRO A 461 18.33 8.06 36.33
C PRO A 461 17.21 7.18 35.78
N ASP A 462 17.34 5.86 35.92
CA ASP A 462 16.28 4.92 35.57
C ASP A 462 15.00 5.24 36.38
N PRO A 463 13.86 5.55 35.73
CA PRO A 463 12.61 5.84 36.43
C PRO A 463 12.02 4.64 37.19
N ARG A 464 12.44 3.40 36.89
CA ARG A 464 11.90 2.15 37.47
C ARG A 464 12.84 1.44 38.43
N VAL A 465 14.11 1.83 38.52
CA VAL A 465 15.00 1.33 39.58
C VAL A 465 14.68 2.08 40.87
N HIS A 466 13.61 1.64 41.53
CA HIS A 466 13.42 1.92 42.95
C HIS A 466 14.54 1.22 43.74
N GLY A 467 15.65 1.93 43.97
CA GLY A 467 16.50 1.64 45.13
C GLY A 467 18.00 1.40 44.91
N GLU A 468 18.58 1.57 43.72
CA GLU A 468 20.05 1.64 43.63
C GLU A 468 20.51 3.09 43.73
N PHE A 469 20.94 3.43 44.96
CA PHE A 469 21.73 4.60 45.38
C PHE A 469 22.02 5.65 44.29
N TYR A 470 21.11 6.62 44.14
CA TYR A 470 21.57 7.97 43.81
C TYR A 470 22.41 8.45 44.99
N ASP A 471 23.75 8.43 44.84
CA ASP A 471 24.68 9.01 45.82
C ASP A 471 24.71 10.54 45.60
N PRO A 472 24.05 11.34 46.46
CA PRO A 472 24.00 12.79 46.32
C PRO A 472 25.32 13.46 46.74
N GLY A 473 26.36 12.69 47.10
CA GLY A 473 27.66 13.17 47.54
C GLY A 473 28.73 13.30 46.44
N LEU A 474 28.46 12.92 45.19
CA LEU A 474 29.44 13.07 44.11
C LEU A 474 29.53 14.54 43.66
N PRO A 475 30.72 15.16 43.72
CA PRO A 475 30.89 16.56 43.30
C PRO A 475 30.53 16.73 41.82
N ALA A 476 29.85 17.84 41.50
CA ALA A 476 29.59 18.28 40.14
C ALA A 476 30.93 18.39 39.37
N GLY A 477 31.23 17.39 38.54
CA GLY A 477 32.54 17.26 37.88
C GLY A 477 33.09 15.84 37.76
N HIS A 478 32.44 14.80 38.33
CA HIS A 478 32.76 13.44 37.92
C HIS A 478 32.25 13.18 36.49
N PRO A 479 33.08 12.60 35.59
CA PRO A 479 32.62 12.29 34.24
C PRO A 479 31.53 11.23 34.37
N ALA A 480 30.28 11.60 34.13
CA ALA A 480 29.23 10.65 33.86
C ALA A 480 29.78 9.68 32.81
N ASN A 481 29.94 8.40 33.18
CA ASN A 481 30.58 7.32 32.42
C ASN A 481 30.64 7.64 30.92
N ALA A 482 31.76 8.18 30.45
CA ALA A 482 31.89 8.65 29.08
C ALA A 482 31.99 7.42 28.16
N HIS A 483 30.85 6.88 27.76
CA HIS A 483 30.79 5.82 26.77
C HIS A 483 31.45 6.34 25.49
N ALA A 484 32.39 5.55 24.95
CA ALA A 484 33.02 5.85 23.68
C ALA A 484 31.96 5.86 22.57
N TRP A 485 32.11 6.77 21.62
CA TRP A 485 31.26 6.83 20.44
C TRP A 485 31.43 5.57 19.59
N VAL A 486 30.33 4.85 19.37
CA VAL A 486 30.26 3.69 18.47
C VAL A 486 29.85 4.20 17.09
N ARG A 487 30.60 3.84 16.05
CA ARG A 487 30.29 4.25 14.67
C ARG A 487 29.18 3.37 14.11
N MET A 488 28.33 3.95 13.27
CA MET A 488 27.38 3.19 12.46
C MET A 488 28.13 2.66 11.24
N ASP A 489 27.99 1.37 10.94
CA ASP A 489 28.74 0.65 9.90
C ASP A 489 27.86 0.02 8.82
N ASP A 490 26.55 0.29 8.87
CA ASP A 490 25.64 -0.24 7.86
C ASP A 490 25.84 0.43 6.49
N PRO A 491 25.92 -0.35 5.38
CA PRO A 491 26.17 0.21 4.07
C PRO A 491 25.12 1.22 3.59
N VAL A 492 25.63 2.32 3.04
CA VAL A 492 24.87 3.39 2.41
C VAL A 492 25.28 3.51 0.95
N VAL A 493 24.27 3.56 0.09
CA VAL A 493 24.47 3.58 -1.36
C VAL A 493 23.67 4.68 -2.03
N ARG A 494 24.04 5.03 -3.26
CA ARG A 494 23.25 5.88 -4.16
C ARG A 494 23.10 5.21 -5.52
N HIS A 495 21.90 5.20 -6.06
CA HIS A 495 21.69 4.83 -7.44
C HIS A 495 21.90 6.04 -8.34
N TYR A 496 22.40 5.80 -9.55
CA TYR A 496 22.44 6.78 -10.63
C TYR A 496 21.83 6.19 -11.89
N GLN A 497 21.27 7.02 -12.77
CA GLN A 497 20.57 6.59 -13.98
C GLN A 497 21.45 6.71 -15.21
N VAL A 498 21.62 5.61 -15.96
CA VAL A 498 22.32 5.60 -17.25
C VAL A 498 21.45 4.98 -18.36
N PRO A 499 21.64 5.36 -19.64
CA PRO A 499 20.96 4.71 -20.76
C PRO A 499 21.31 3.22 -20.87
N GLY A 500 20.29 2.38 -20.97
CA GLY A 500 20.39 0.94 -21.19
C GLY A 500 19.94 0.51 -22.60
N PRO A 501 20.09 -0.79 -22.94
CA PRO A 501 19.65 -1.35 -24.22
C PRO A 501 18.18 -1.06 -24.47
N GLY A 502 17.83 -0.65 -25.71
CA GLY A 502 16.46 -0.32 -26.08
C GLY A 502 15.94 1.01 -25.53
N GLY A 503 16.80 1.86 -24.96
CA GLY A 503 16.42 3.18 -24.42
C GLY A 503 15.92 3.15 -22.98
N PHE A 504 15.98 2.00 -22.30
CA PHE A 504 15.52 1.87 -20.90
C PHE A 504 16.57 2.35 -19.89
N PRO A 505 16.19 3.01 -18.79
CA PRO A 505 17.15 3.41 -17.76
C PRO A 505 17.70 2.18 -17.00
N LYS A 506 19.01 2.17 -16.77
CA LYS A 506 19.66 1.31 -15.76
C LYS A 506 19.98 2.15 -14.54
N PHE A 507 19.94 1.51 -13.37
CA PHE A 507 20.25 2.14 -12.09
C PHE A 507 21.45 1.46 -11.41
N PRO A 508 22.69 1.68 -11.86
CA PRO A 508 23.85 1.21 -11.13
C PRO A 508 23.97 1.91 -9.78
N VAL A 509 24.77 1.32 -8.90
CA VAL A 509 24.91 1.74 -7.51
C VAL A 509 26.33 2.23 -7.28
N VAL A 510 26.48 3.34 -6.56
CA VAL A 510 27.73 3.75 -5.93
C VAL A 510 27.61 3.57 -4.42
N ALA A 511 28.60 2.90 -3.82
CA ALA A 511 28.71 2.81 -2.37
C ALA A 511 29.29 4.12 -1.83
N LEU A 512 28.62 4.74 -0.87
CA LEU A 512 29.13 5.91 -0.17
C LEU A 512 29.88 5.53 1.09
N GLY A 513 29.57 4.41 1.73
CA GLY A 513 30.31 3.91 2.87
C GLY A 513 29.54 2.81 3.62
N PRO A 514 30.10 2.31 4.72
CA PRO A 514 31.43 2.64 5.21
C PRO A 514 32.54 2.14 4.27
N ASP A 515 33.67 2.85 4.24
CA ASP A 515 34.92 2.31 3.72
C ASP A 515 35.67 1.49 4.79
N ALA A 516 36.93 1.11 4.51
CA ALA A 516 37.74 0.30 5.43
C ALA A 516 38.01 0.99 6.78
N ASP A 517 37.86 2.32 6.85
CA ASP A 517 38.07 3.13 8.05
C ASP A 517 36.72 3.56 8.69
N GLU A 518 35.61 2.92 8.28
CA GLU A 518 34.25 3.20 8.74
C GLU A 518 33.77 4.62 8.42
N LEU A 519 34.25 5.20 7.30
CA LEU A 519 33.89 6.54 6.83
C LEU A 519 32.88 6.49 5.68
N PHE A 520 31.99 7.48 5.63
CA PHE A 520 31.03 7.66 4.54
C PHE A 520 31.42 8.87 3.68
N ALA A 521 31.41 8.74 2.37
CA ALA A 521 31.58 9.83 1.42
C ALA A 521 30.32 10.68 1.32
N PHE A 522 30.48 12.00 1.23
CA PHE A 522 29.42 12.87 0.72
C PHE A 522 29.08 12.48 -0.71
N ARG A 523 27.81 12.68 -1.09
CA ARG A 523 27.38 12.44 -2.46
C ARG A 523 27.96 13.54 -3.35
N GLU A 524 28.64 13.14 -4.42
CA GLU A 524 29.12 14.09 -5.42
C GLU A 524 27.97 14.77 -6.17
N ALA A 525 28.17 16.05 -6.53
CA ALA A 525 27.20 16.81 -7.30
C ALA A 525 26.85 16.13 -8.63
N THR A 526 27.84 15.49 -9.27
CA THR A 526 27.66 14.71 -10.50
C THR A 526 27.79 13.21 -10.25
N PRO A 527 26.95 12.36 -10.86
CA PRO A 527 27.10 10.92 -10.74
C PRO A 527 28.31 10.41 -11.52
N PRO A 528 28.79 9.18 -11.21
CA PRO A 528 29.85 8.54 -11.98
C PRO A 528 29.54 8.44 -13.49
N ALA A 529 28.25 8.31 -13.84
CA ALA A 529 27.76 8.42 -15.21
C ALA A 529 26.28 8.81 -15.23
N GLY A 530 25.82 9.39 -16.33
CA GLY A 530 24.40 9.70 -16.54
C GLY A 530 23.89 10.80 -15.60
N VAL A 531 22.73 10.58 -14.99
CA VAL A 531 22.06 11.56 -14.11
C VAL A 531 21.73 10.94 -12.76
N TRP A 532 21.72 11.73 -11.70
CA TRP A 532 21.14 11.27 -10.46
C TRP A 532 19.62 11.15 -10.60
N PRO A 533 18.99 10.06 -10.12
CA PRO A 533 17.55 10.01 -10.00
C PRO A 533 17.09 11.08 -9.00
N VAL A 534 15.89 11.58 -9.24
CA VAL A 534 15.13 12.39 -8.28
C VAL A 534 14.96 11.64 -6.96
N SER A 535 15.04 12.37 -5.84
CA SER A 535 15.09 11.82 -4.49
C SER A 535 13.82 11.03 -4.14
N GLY A 536 13.98 9.88 -3.47
CA GLY A 536 12.90 8.94 -3.13
C GLY A 536 13.11 7.52 -3.70
N PHE A 537 14.18 7.31 -4.48
CA PHE A 537 14.59 5.99 -4.98
C PHE A 537 15.15 5.15 -3.81
N TRP A 538 14.39 4.15 -3.34
CA TRP A 538 14.89 3.08 -2.47
C TRP A 538 15.44 3.53 -1.10
N GLU A 539 16.77 3.52 -1.00
CA GLU A 539 17.59 3.84 0.16
C GLU A 539 18.44 5.09 -0.08
N ASP A 540 18.33 5.72 -1.26
CA ASP A 540 19.23 6.80 -1.70
C ASP A 540 19.07 8.10 -0.91
N GLN A 541 18.05 8.17 -0.06
CA GLN A 541 17.81 9.27 0.85
C GLN A 541 18.53 9.12 2.19
N TRP A 542 19.02 7.92 2.54
CA TRP A 542 19.62 7.65 3.84
C TRP A 542 21.11 7.96 3.84
N SER A 543 21.61 8.61 4.88
CA SER A 543 23.04 8.87 5.14
C SER A 543 23.65 7.89 6.12
N ALA A 544 22.85 7.21 6.94
CA ALA A 544 23.29 6.16 7.85
C ALA A 544 22.10 5.30 8.28
N LYS A 545 22.39 4.15 8.87
CA LYS A 545 21.40 3.21 9.40
C LYS A 545 21.90 2.66 10.74
N LEU A 546 20.98 2.33 11.63
CA LEU A 546 21.26 1.75 12.94
C LEU A 546 20.23 0.67 13.25
N ASP A 547 20.70 -0.58 13.38
CA ASP A 547 19.89 -1.64 13.96
C ASP A 547 19.88 -1.51 15.48
N SER A 548 18.75 -1.05 16.03
CA SER A 548 18.57 -0.89 17.47
C SER A 548 18.01 -2.13 18.15
N THR A 549 17.66 -3.19 17.42
CA THR A 549 16.90 -4.33 17.96
C THR A 549 17.61 -5.06 19.11
N ALA A 550 18.95 -5.01 19.14
CA ALA A 550 19.78 -5.58 20.20
C ALA A 550 20.28 -4.54 21.23
N MET A 551 19.89 -3.27 21.10
CA MET A 551 20.25 -2.22 22.05
C MET A 551 19.35 -2.30 23.29
N ASP A 552 19.95 -2.07 24.46
CA ASP A 552 19.19 -1.98 25.71
C ASP A 552 18.23 -0.78 25.66
N PRO A 553 17.03 -0.89 26.26
CA PRO A 553 16.12 0.25 26.41
C PRO A 553 16.80 1.41 27.13
N GLY A 554 16.60 2.64 26.66
CA GLY A 554 17.22 3.81 27.30
C GLY A 554 17.36 5.04 26.40
N LEU A 555 18.00 6.07 26.93
CA LEU A 555 18.36 7.27 26.16
C LEU A 555 19.73 7.08 25.52
N TYR A 556 19.82 7.42 24.24
CA TYR A 556 21.04 7.36 23.45
C TYR A 556 21.31 8.72 22.83
N GLN A 557 22.57 9.12 22.80
CA GLN A 557 22.99 10.29 22.04
C GLN A 557 23.51 9.84 20.68
N VAL A 558 23.02 10.48 19.62
CA VAL A 558 23.50 10.30 18.24
C VAL A 558 24.31 11.52 17.85
N ARG A 559 25.37 11.31 17.06
CA ARG A 559 26.28 12.36 16.59
C ARG A 559 26.66 12.17 15.15
N VAL A 560 26.71 13.26 14.40
CA VAL A 560 27.33 13.31 13.06
C VAL A 560 28.55 14.22 13.04
N THR A 561 29.66 13.74 12.49
CA THR A 561 30.93 14.48 12.32
C THR A 561 31.37 14.54 10.87
N VAL A 562 32.08 15.60 10.49
CA VAL A 562 32.70 15.76 9.16
C VAL A 562 34.19 15.46 9.24
N HIS A 563 34.73 14.82 8.19
CA HIS A 563 36.10 14.33 8.15
C HIS A 563 36.81 14.69 6.83
N ASP A 564 38.13 14.83 6.93
CA ASP A 564 39.02 14.96 5.77
C ASP A 564 39.27 13.61 5.07
N GLU A 565 40.04 13.63 3.98
CA GLU A 565 40.40 12.44 3.21
C GLU A 565 41.23 11.42 4.00
N ALA A 566 41.92 11.86 5.06
CA ALA A 566 42.72 11.02 5.93
C ALA A 566 41.94 10.50 7.16
N GLY A 567 40.65 10.85 7.27
CA GLY A 567 39.77 10.44 8.36
C GLY A 567 39.85 11.29 9.61
N ASN A 568 40.58 12.43 9.60
CA ASN A 568 40.61 13.34 10.74
C ASN A 568 39.30 14.14 10.83
N ILE A 569 38.81 14.35 12.05
CA ILE A 569 37.62 15.19 12.28
C ILE A 569 37.93 16.64 11.94
N VAL A 570 37.08 17.25 11.13
CA VAL A 570 37.09 18.68 10.81
C VAL A 570 36.16 19.39 11.77
N ALA A 571 36.66 20.37 12.50
CA ALA A 571 35.84 21.15 13.42
C ALA A 571 34.92 22.14 12.67
N PRO A 572 33.63 22.22 13.01
CA PRO A 572 32.74 23.23 12.45
C PRO A 572 33.11 24.63 12.93
N SER A 573 33.13 25.59 12.01
CA SER A 573 33.45 27.00 12.24
C SER A 573 33.00 27.83 11.03
N THR A 574 32.92 29.15 11.19
CA THR A 574 32.65 30.10 10.09
C THR A 574 33.68 30.02 8.95
N GLY A 575 34.86 29.43 9.20
CA GLY A 575 35.93 29.27 8.20
C GLY A 575 36.01 27.87 7.56
N THR A 576 35.20 26.90 8.01
CA THR A 576 35.21 25.51 7.52
C THR A 576 33.85 25.11 6.98
N PHE A 577 32.94 24.72 7.86
CA PHE A 577 31.53 24.43 7.60
C PHE A 577 30.73 24.70 8.88
N GLU A 578 29.43 24.91 8.74
CA GLU A 578 28.51 24.99 9.86
C GLU A 578 27.48 23.85 9.80
N PHE A 579 27.03 23.37 10.97
CA PHE A 579 25.81 22.59 10.99
C PHE A 579 24.64 23.56 10.84
N VAL A 580 23.64 23.16 10.08
CA VAL A 580 22.36 23.86 10.05
C VAL A 580 21.26 22.90 10.50
N VAL A 581 20.23 23.45 11.15
CA VAL A 581 19.09 22.68 11.66
C VAL A 581 17.82 23.40 11.21
N THR A 582 16.78 22.65 10.89
CA THR A 582 15.49 23.24 10.53
C THR A 582 14.94 24.05 11.71
N ASP A 583 14.62 25.31 11.44
CA ASP A 583 14.07 26.24 12.42
C ASP A 583 12.58 26.47 12.17
N THR A 584 12.20 26.68 10.91
CA THR A 584 10.81 26.84 10.49
C THR A 584 10.52 26.09 9.19
N ARG A 585 9.29 25.60 9.03
CA ARG A 585 8.82 25.00 7.78
C ARG A 585 7.84 25.92 7.06
N VAL A 586 8.12 26.22 5.80
CA VAL A 586 7.24 27.02 4.93
C VAL A 586 6.58 26.09 3.92
N GLY A 587 5.30 25.77 4.15
CA GLY A 587 4.58 24.80 3.33
C GLY A 587 5.12 23.36 3.49
N ALA A 588 4.94 22.52 2.47
CA ALA A 588 5.38 21.12 2.52
C ALA A 588 6.83 20.90 2.03
N GLU A 589 7.44 21.89 1.36
CA GLU A 589 8.62 21.67 0.50
C GLU A 589 9.85 22.51 0.88
N THR A 590 9.69 23.59 1.66
CA THR A 590 10.78 24.51 1.99
C THR A 590 11.16 24.46 3.48
N TYR A 591 12.46 24.32 3.72
CA TYR A 591 13.08 24.22 5.04
C TYR A 591 13.87 25.50 5.33
N GLU A 592 13.37 26.33 6.24
CA GLU A 592 14.15 27.47 6.76
C GLU A 592 15.03 26.99 7.89
N THR A 593 16.32 27.29 7.82
CA THR A 593 17.32 26.72 8.74
C THR A 593 18.04 27.80 9.56
N ARG A 594 18.55 27.39 10.72
CA ARG A 594 19.46 28.18 11.57
C ARG A 594 20.83 27.52 11.62
N GLY A 595 21.88 28.33 11.77
CA GLY A 595 23.26 27.85 11.97
C GLY A 595 23.53 27.40 13.40
N VAL A 596 24.40 26.41 13.56
CA VAL A 596 24.82 25.83 14.84
C VAL A 596 26.33 25.64 14.84
N LEU A 597 27.00 26.28 15.81
CA LEU A 597 28.46 26.25 16.00
C LEU A 597 28.83 25.93 17.45
N PRO A 598 29.97 25.26 17.70
CA PRO A 598 30.42 24.94 19.05
C PRO A 598 30.87 26.17 19.83
N GLY A 599 30.46 26.26 21.09
CA GLY A 599 30.90 27.28 22.04
C GLY A 599 30.39 28.69 21.75
N SER A 600 29.33 28.84 20.95
CA SER A 600 28.82 30.17 20.57
C SER A 600 28.16 30.91 21.75
N GLY A 601 27.80 30.20 22.82
CA GLY A 601 27.27 30.78 24.05
C GLY A 601 25.97 31.61 23.87
N THR A 602 25.33 31.47 22.71
CA THR A 602 24.03 32.07 22.41
C THR A 602 22.91 31.12 22.86
N PRO A 603 21.64 31.57 22.95
CA PRO A 603 20.50 30.66 23.10
C PRO A 603 20.43 29.54 22.04
N ALA A 604 21.18 29.68 20.93
CA ALA A 604 21.31 28.72 19.83
C ALA A 604 22.50 27.73 19.97
N ASP A 605 23.26 27.78 21.07
CA ASP A 605 24.21 26.71 21.44
C ASP A 605 23.92 26.17 22.85
N PRO A 606 22.81 25.45 23.04
CA PRO A 606 22.51 24.72 24.26
C PRO A 606 23.28 23.38 24.39
N GLY A 607 24.39 23.19 23.66
CA GLY A 607 25.13 21.92 23.61
C GLY A 607 24.72 20.99 22.46
N GLU A 608 24.27 21.56 21.33
CA GLU A 608 23.93 20.81 20.11
C GLU A 608 25.17 20.39 19.30
N VAL A 609 26.35 20.96 19.59
CA VAL A 609 27.62 20.52 19.02
C VAL A 609 28.54 20.04 20.13
N ILE A 610 28.81 18.72 20.16
CA ILE A 610 29.68 18.07 21.13
C ILE A 610 30.76 17.31 20.38
N ASP A 611 32.01 17.43 20.83
CA ASP A 611 33.16 16.75 20.22
C ASP A 611 33.23 16.97 18.69
N ASN A 612 33.00 18.22 18.25
CA ASN A 612 32.95 18.67 16.85
C ASN A 612 31.83 18.07 15.98
N GLY A 613 30.83 17.41 16.58
CA GLY A 613 29.69 16.86 15.84
C GLY A 613 28.35 17.38 16.34
N PHE A 614 27.38 17.50 15.44
CA PHE A 614 26.01 17.79 15.83
C PHE A 614 25.41 16.60 16.58
N VAL A 615 24.77 16.85 17.72
CA VAL A 615 24.18 15.83 18.58
C VAL A 615 22.69 16.03 18.81
N PHE A 616 21.99 14.91 18.92
CA PHE A 616 20.60 14.85 19.39
C PHE A 616 20.39 13.52 20.11
N ASP A 617 19.30 13.42 20.87
CA ASP A 617 19.00 12.23 21.64
C ASP A 617 17.92 11.37 20.96
N LEU A 618 17.97 10.05 21.20
CA LEU A 618 17.00 9.05 20.79
C LEU A 618 16.63 8.19 22.00
N ARG A 619 15.33 8.07 22.27
CA ARG A 619 14.80 7.13 23.25
C ARG A 619 14.60 5.80 22.54
N ILE A 620 15.35 4.76 22.92
CA ILE A 620 15.20 3.43 22.33
C ILE A 620 14.39 2.53 23.27
N ASP A 621 13.40 1.84 22.73
CA ASP A 621 12.63 0.81 23.45
C ASP A 621 12.08 -0.25 22.48
N ASN A 622 12.69 -1.43 22.52
CA ASN A 622 12.32 -2.59 21.72
C ASN A 622 11.62 -3.68 22.56
N ALA A 623 11.18 -3.34 23.78
CA ALA A 623 10.57 -4.32 24.67
C ALA A 623 9.16 -4.71 24.19
N PRO A 624 8.85 -6.01 24.10
CA PRO A 624 7.53 -6.47 23.70
C PRO A 624 6.47 -6.14 24.76
N CYS A 625 5.24 -5.98 24.31
CA CYS A 625 4.09 -5.92 25.20
C CYS A 625 3.82 -7.28 25.87
N GLU A 626 2.95 -7.26 26.86
CA GLU A 626 2.37 -8.42 27.54
C GLU A 626 0.85 -8.24 27.59
N ALA A 627 0.12 -9.30 27.22
CA ALA A 627 -1.34 -9.34 27.24
C ALA A 627 -1.78 -10.64 27.93
N VAL A 628 -2.43 -10.52 29.08
CA VAL A 628 -2.93 -11.68 29.85
C VAL A 628 -4.36 -11.40 30.29
N LEU A 629 -5.24 -12.38 30.10
CA LEU A 629 -6.60 -12.36 30.63
C LEU A 629 -6.69 -13.35 31.79
N PHE A 630 -7.18 -12.90 32.94
CA PHE A 630 -7.44 -13.78 34.08
C PHE A 630 -8.85 -14.34 34.01
N ALA A 631 -9.06 -15.51 34.61
CA ALA A 631 -10.39 -16.11 34.68
C ALA A 631 -11.35 -15.14 35.42
N PRO A 632 -12.52 -14.82 34.83
CA PRO A 632 -13.53 -14.02 35.47
C PRO A 632 -13.99 -14.65 36.78
N GLN A 633 -14.47 -13.84 37.70
CA GLN A 633 -15.03 -14.30 38.97
C GLN A 633 -16.43 -13.74 39.18
N ALA A 634 -17.34 -14.55 39.73
CA ALA A 634 -18.64 -14.08 40.24
C ALA A 634 -18.65 -14.16 41.77
N GLY A 635 -19.25 -13.17 42.44
CA GLY A 635 -19.49 -13.19 43.89
C GLY A 635 -18.23 -13.26 44.76
N GLY A 636 -17.07 -12.81 44.27
CA GLY A 636 -15.82 -12.75 45.04
C GLY A 636 -15.01 -14.05 45.14
N GLY A 637 -15.30 -15.07 44.30
CA GLY A 637 -14.44 -16.26 44.25
C GLY A 637 -14.93 -17.45 43.42
N ALA A 638 -16.10 -17.38 42.78
CA ALA A 638 -16.56 -18.48 41.92
C ALA A 638 -15.77 -18.48 40.61
N VAL A 639 -14.90 -19.50 40.45
CA VAL A 639 -14.33 -19.88 39.15
C VAL A 639 -15.40 -20.63 38.38
N ALA A 640 -15.38 -20.53 37.05
CA ALA A 640 -16.29 -21.26 36.17
C ALA A 640 -16.50 -22.73 36.61
N ASP A 641 -17.75 -23.20 36.54
CA ASP A 641 -18.10 -24.58 36.84
C ASP A 641 -17.38 -25.56 35.88
N PRO A 642 -17.44 -26.90 36.11
CA PRO A 642 -16.79 -27.87 35.23
C PRO A 642 -17.22 -27.81 33.75
N CYS A 643 -18.31 -27.11 33.45
CA CYS A 643 -18.86 -26.89 32.11
C CYS A 643 -18.47 -25.51 31.53
N GLY A 644 -17.73 -24.69 32.27
CA GLY A 644 -17.25 -23.37 31.84
C GLY A 644 -18.22 -22.21 32.09
N PHE A 645 -19.24 -22.40 32.94
CA PHE A 645 -20.19 -21.34 33.30
C PHE A 645 -19.82 -20.68 34.63
N LEU A 646 -19.73 -19.36 34.63
CA LEU A 646 -19.77 -18.55 35.84
C LEU A 646 -21.21 -18.46 36.33
N ARG A 647 -21.46 -19.09 37.47
CA ARG A 647 -22.77 -19.09 38.10
C ARG A 647 -22.98 -17.81 38.91
N TYR A 648 -24.17 -17.24 38.81
CA TYR A 648 -24.60 -16.10 39.62
C TYR A 648 -25.93 -16.41 40.31
N GLY A 649 -26.05 -16.06 41.60
CA GLY A 649 -27.25 -16.32 42.39
C GLY A 649 -28.33 -15.27 42.19
N ASP A 650 -27.96 -14.05 41.82
CA ASP A 650 -28.88 -12.95 41.53
C ASP A 650 -28.28 -11.93 40.53
N PRO A 651 -29.09 -11.15 39.79
CA PRO A 651 -28.57 -10.21 38.79
C PRO A 651 -27.65 -9.10 39.34
N SER A 652 -27.69 -8.79 40.64
CA SER A 652 -26.78 -7.83 41.28
C SER A 652 -25.45 -8.46 41.71
N THR A 653 -25.26 -9.77 41.51
CA THR A 653 -24.00 -10.46 41.78
C THR A 653 -22.86 -9.81 40.99
N ASP A 654 -21.83 -9.39 41.71
CA ASP A 654 -20.62 -8.79 41.13
C ASP A 654 -19.85 -9.79 40.28
N VAL A 655 -19.58 -9.42 39.03
CA VAL A 655 -18.69 -10.09 38.10
C VAL A 655 -17.42 -9.27 37.96
N THR A 656 -16.29 -9.87 38.32
CA THR A 656 -14.96 -9.25 38.26
C THR A 656 -14.19 -9.75 37.05
N LEU A 657 -13.70 -8.80 36.26
CA LEU A 657 -12.80 -9.01 35.13
C LEU A 657 -11.45 -8.37 35.45
N SER A 658 -10.39 -9.16 35.38
CA SER A 658 -9.01 -8.68 35.56
C SER A 658 -8.16 -9.08 34.37
N PHE A 659 -7.17 -8.24 34.05
CA PHE A 659 -6.23 -8.48 32.98
C PHE A 659 -4.88 -7.77 33.21
N THR A 660 -3.84 -8.27 32.55
CA THR A 660 -2.54 -7.60 32.46
C THR A 660 -2.38 -7.05 31.05
N ALA A 661 -2.30 -5.73 30.93
CA ALA A 661 -1.92 -5.01 29.73
C ALA A 661 -0.66 -4.20 30.02
N ARG A 662 0.51 -4.75 29.69
CA ARG A 662 1.79 -4.18 30.09
C ARG A 662 2.72 -3.98 28.91
N GLN A 663 3.58 -2.97 29.01
CA GLN A 663 4.81 -2.85 28.26
C GLN A 663 5.87 -2.46 29.30
N GLU A 664 7.03 -3.13 29.29
CA GLU A 664 8.03 -3.05 30.37
C GLU A 664 8.39 -1.61 30.74
N HIS A 665 8.45 -0.72 29.74
CA HIS A 665 8.77 0.67 29.94
C HIS A 665 7.57 1.64 29.96
N GLY A 666 6.33 1.14 29.95
CA GLY A 666 5.11 1.95 29.98
C GLY A 666 4.79 2.60 28.63
N ASN A 667 5.54 2.25 27.58
CA ASN A 667 5.41 2.77 26.23
C ASN A 667 4.41 1.95 25.41
N GLY A 668 3.22 1.73 25.97
CA GLY A 668 2.18 0.94 25.33
C GLY A 668 0.78 1.49 25.58
N TRP A 669 -0.13 1.10 24.71
CA TRP A 669 -1.56 1.28 24.89
C TRP A 669 -2.27 -0.05 24.80
N PHE A 670 -3.51 -0.11 25.25
CA PHE A 670 -4.33 -1.30 25.08
C PHE A 670 -5.77 -0.99 24.74
N LEU A 671 -6.42 -2.01 24.20
CA LEU A 671 -7.83 -2.08 23.92
C LEU A 671 -8.34 -3.38 24.57
N LEU A 672 -9.42 -3.27 25.34
CA LEU A 672 -10.15 -4.43 25.84
C LEU A 672 -11.58 -4.40 25.27
N GLU A 673 -11.92 -5.40 24.50
CA GLU A 673 -13.26 -5.57 23.92
C GLU A 673 -13.94 -6.78 24.53
N LEU A 674 -15.19 -6.63 24.96
CA LEU A 674 -16.05 -7.72 25.38
C LEU A 674 -17.31 -7.74 24.51
N VAL A 675 -17.50 -8.86 23.82
CA VAL A 675 -18.55 -9.06 22.82
C VAL A 675 -19.44 -10.23 23.23
N ARG A 676 -20.77 -10.02 23.20
CA ARG A 676 -21.74 -11.12 23.36
C ARG A 676 -21.90 -11.84 22.03
N GLY A 677 -21.67 -13.16 22.03
CA GLY A 677 -21.33 -13.93 20.83
C GLY A 677 -22.32 -13.85 19.65
N LEU A 678 -23.64 -13.81 19.91
CA LEU A 678 -24.67 -13.79 18.86
C LEU A 678 -25.07 -12.39 18.40
N SER A 679 -24.85 -11.35 19.21
CA SER A 679 -25.23 -9.98 18.84
C SER A 679 -24.15 -9.29 17.99
N GLY A 680 -22.89 -9.73 18.04
CA GLY A 680 -21.77 -9.14 17.29
C GLY A 680 -21.40 -7.70 17.70
N VAL A 681 -22.25 -7.05 18.51
CA VAL A 681 -22.05 -5.73 19.11
C VAL A 681 -21.22 -5.88 20.37
N ALA A 682 -20.11 -5.13 20.46
CA ALA A 682 -19.35 -4.97 21.70
C ALA A 682 -20.29 -4.46 22.80
N GLN A 683 -20.39 -5.22 23.88
CA GLN A 683 -21.22 -4.85 25.03
C GLN A 683 -20.45 -3.92 25.97
N VAL A 684 -19.13 -4.07 26.02
CA VAL A 684 -18.22 -3.30 26.87
C VAL A 684 -16.90 -3.13 26.11
N GLU A 685 -16.47 -1.90 25.93
CA GLU A 685 -15.15 -1.57 25.37
C GLU A 685 -14.43 -0.66 26.36
N VAL A 686 -13.19 -0.99 26.71
CA VAL A 686 -12.31 -0.02 27.37
C VAL A 686 -11.72 0.85 26.28
N MET A 687 -11.81 2.17 26.43
CA MET A 687 -11.40 3.17 25.43
C MET A 687 -10.19 2.71 24.60
N ASP A 688 -10.34 2.66 23.26
CA ASP A 688 -9.20 2.41 22.37
C ASP A 688 -8.12 3.47 22.66
N GLY A 689 -6.88 3.01 22.87
CA GLY A 689 -5.75 3.87 23.21
C GLY A 689 -5.52 4.14 24.71
N ALA A 690 -6.13 3.39 25.62
CA ALA A 690 -5.83 3.49 27.05
C ALA A 690 -4.35 3.18 27.35
N ARG A 691 -3.69 3.97 28.23
CA ARG A 691 -2.29 3.73 28.59
C ARG A 691 -2.13 2.52 29.52
N VAL A 692 -1.08 1.73 29.29
CA VAL A 692 -0.74 0.57 30.13
C VAL A 692 -0.38 0.95 31.58
N ASP A 693 0.02 2.20 31.83
CA ASP A 693 0.34 2.73 33.16
C ASP A 693 -0.80 3.57 33.77
N ALA A 694 -2.00 3.54 33.18
CA ALA A 694 -3.15 4.26 33.71
C ALA A 694 -3.62 3.67 35.05
N THR A 695 -3.92 4.52 36.02
CA THR A 695 -4.49 4.09 37.32
C THR A 695 -6.02 3.95 37.29
N SER A 696 -6.67 4.47 36.25
CA SER A 696 -8.11 4.34 36.04
C SER A 696 -8.42 4.51 34.56
N VAL A 697 -9.28 3.65 34.01
CA VAL A 697 -9.70 3.71 32.61
C VAL A 697 -11.22 3.60 32.50
N PRO A 698 -11.91 4.59 31.91
CA PRO A 698 -13.36 4.54 31.74
C PRO A 698 -13.76 3.49 30.69
N VAL A 699 -14.95 2.95 30.86
CA VAL A 699 -15.59 2.04 29.91
C VAL A 699 -16.48 2.85 28.95
N ASP A 700 -16.34 2.62 27.65
CA ASP A 700 -17.29 3.04 26.61
C ASP A 700 -18.20 1.86 26.21
N THR A 701 -19.41 2.21 25.80
CA THR A 701 -20.35 1.28 25.18
C THR A 701 -20.76 1.83 23.83
N ASN A 702 -20.45 1.09 22.77
CA ASN A 702 -20.66 1.51 21.38
C ASN A 702 -22.15 1.52 20.98
N GLY A 703 -22.96 2.35 21.64
CA GLY A 703 -24.43 2.34 21.55
C GLY A 703 -25.11 1.26 22.40
N GLY A 704 -24.39 0.70 23.38
CA GLY A 704 -24.89 -0.27 24.36
C GLY A 704 -25.67 0.37 25.53
N PRO A 705 -25.99 -0.40 26.58
CA PRO A 705 -26.67 0.11 27.78
C PRO A 705 -25.81 1.17 28.47
N ASP A 706 -26.41 2.01 29.33
CA ASP A 706 -25.68 3.11 29.98
C ASP A 706 -24.69 2.60 31.04
N TRP A 707 -23.39 2.58 30.67
CA TRP A 707 -22.29 2.25 31.57
C TRP A 707 -21.69 3.49 32.24
N THR A 708 -22.48 4.52 32.53
CA THR A 708 -22.00 5.72 33.25
C THR A 708 -21.24 5.34 34.52
N ASN A 709 -20.08 5.99 34.70
CA ASN A 709 -19.16 5.79 35.83
C ASN A 709 -18.54 4.39 35.95
N ALA A 710 -18.64 3.53 34.94
CA ALA A 710 -17.88 2.28 34.89
C ALA A 710 -16.41 2.56 34.55
N PHE A 711 -15.49 1.98 35.31
CA PHE A 711 -14.07 2.05 35.07
C PHE A 711 -13.35 0.78 35.51
N TYR A 712 -12.20 0.53 34.90
CA TYR A 712 -11.21 -0.39 35.41
C TYR A 712 -10.22 0.37 36.27
N SER A 713 -9.92 -0.16 37.46
CA SER A 713 -8.84 0.35 38.32
C SER A 713 -7.52 -0.28 37.88
N GLY A 714 -6.52 0.55 37.63
CA GLY A 714 -5.16 0.10 37.30
C GLY A 714 -4.21 0.30 38.47
N ASP A 715 -3.23 -0.59 38.61
CA ASP A 715 -2.17 -0.48 39.63
C ASP A 715 -0.99 0.43 39.22
N GLY A 716 -0.99 0.90 37.97
CA GLY A 716 0.10 1.68 37.38
C GLY A 716 1.24 0.85 36.79
N ASP A 717 1.19 -0.49 36.89
CA ASP A 717 2.16 -1.44 36.32
C ASP A 717 1.49 -2.43 35.34
N GLY A 718 0.36 -2.03 34.75
CA GLY A 718 -0.32 -2.78 33.72
C GLY A 718 -1.31 -3.82 34.21
N HIS A 719 -1.60 -3.93 35.50
CA HIS A 719 -2.68 -4.77 35.99
C HIS A 719 -3.96 -3.97 36.20
N PHE A 720 -5.05 -4.44 35.61
CA PHE A 720 -6.35 -3.78 35.64
C PHE A 720 -7.43 -4.70 36.18
N THR A 721 -8.33 -4.17 37.00
CA THR A 721 -9.49 -4.89 37.54
C THR A 721 -10.74 -4.02 37.48
N GLY A 722 -11.83 -4.60 36.98
CA GLY A 722 -13.15 -3.99 36.92
C GLY A 722 -14.20 -4.95 37.48
N THR A 723 -15.11 -4.43 38.29
CA THR A 723 -16.18 -5.20 38.93
C THR A 723 -17.52 -4.56 38.59
N PHE A 724 -18.43 -5.36 38.03
CA PHE A 724 -19.73 -4.89 37.55
C PHE A 724 -20.80 -5.95 37.83
N PRO A 725 -22.06 -5.57 38.09
CA PRO A 725 -23.11 -6.53 38.38
C PRO A 725 -23.48 -7.36 37.12
N ALA A 726 -23.89 -8.61 37.31
CA ALA A 726 -24.23 -9.54 36.23
C ALA A 726 -25.30 -8.98 35.27
N GLU A 727 -26.30 -8.26 35.80
CA GLU A 727 -27.34 -7.58 35.02
C GLU A 727 -26.78 -6.62 33.97
N ARG A 728 -25.60 -6.03 34.21
CA ARG A 728 -24.96 -5.09 33.29
C ARG A 728 -24.45 -5.77 32.02
N PHE A 729 -24.02 -7.02 32.14
CA PHE A 729 -23.55 -7.84 31.01
C PHE A 729 -24.72 -8.49 30.26
N LEU A 730 -25.76 -8.84 30.99
CA LEU A 730 -26.86 -9.68 30.52
C LEU A 730 -28.05 -8.88 29.98
N GLU A 731 -28.26 -7.66 30.46
CA GLU A 731 -29.42 -6.81 30.18
C GLU A 731 -30.74 -7.54 30.51
N THR A 732 -31.45 -8.01 29.48
CA THR A 732 -32.74 -8.71 29.58
C THR A 732 -32.60 -10.23 29.52
N CYS A 733 -31.38 -10.75 29.33
CA CYS A 733 -31.12 -12.18 29.23
C CYS A 733 -30.85 -12.80 30.61
N ASP A 734 -31.26 -14.04 30.83
CA ASP A 734 -30.91 -14.79 32.06
C ASP A 734 -29.57 -15.54 31.93
N ASN A 735 -29.04 -15.67 30.71
CA ASN A 735 -27.78 -16.35 30.45
C ASN A 735 -27.10 -15.69 29.24
N GLY A 736 -25.77 -15.65 29.22
CA GLY A 736 -25.03 -15.00 28.15
C GLY A 736 -23.64 -15.57 27.98
N ALA A 737 -23.18 -15.66 26.73
CA ALA A 737 -21.82 -16.07 26.39
C ALA A 737 -21.04 -14.89 25.80
N PHE A 738 -19.83 -14.69 26.29
CA PHE A 738 -19.00 -13.53 26.02
C PHE A 738 -17.63 -13.96 25.52
N ALA A 739 -17.10 -13.21 24.56
CA ALA A 739 -15.70 -13.24 24.16
C ALA A 739 -15.04 -11.96 24.64
N VAL A 740 -13.85 -12.10 25.25
CA VAL A 740 -13.03 -11.00 25.73
C VAL A 740 -11.75 -10.99 24.93
N ARG A 741 -11.49 -9.90 24.21
CA ARG A 741 -10.26 -9.66 23.45
C ARG A 741 -9.48 -8.55 24.12
N LEU A 742 -8.26 -8.86 24.53
CA LEU A 742 -7.27 -7.86 24.94
C LEU A 742 -6.25 -7.71 23.81
N TYR A 743 -5.97 -6.47 23.42
CA TYR A 743 -4.91 -6.15 22.47
C TYR A 743 -4.05 -5.01 23.02
N VAL A 744 -2.77 -5.28 23.20
CA VAL A 744 -1.78 -4.35 23.74
C VAL A 744 -0.81 -3.97 22.62
N ARG A 745 -0.72 -2.67 22.36
CA ARG A 745 0.04 -2.06 21.27
C ARG A 745 1.28 -1.36 21.82
N ALA A 746 2.45 -1.67 21.26
CA ALA A 746 3.65 -0.90 21.54
C ALA A 746 3.61 0.44 20.80
N LYS A 747 4.12 1.50 21.44
CA LYS A 747 4.27 2.82 20.81
C LYS A 747 5.51 2.92 19.93
N ALA A 748 6.46 1.99 20.06
CA ALA A 748 7.75 2.03 19.38
C ALA A 748 7.61 2.16 17.85
N HIS A 749 8.48 2.96 17.23
CA HIS A 749 8.50 3.22 15.78
C HIS A 749 9.93 3.38 15.25
N ASP A 750 10.13 3.19 13.94
CA ASP A 750 11.43 3.44 13.28
C ASP A 750 11.49 4.82 12.58
N GLY A 751 10.43 5.61 12.73
CA GLY A 751 10.25 6.90 12.07
C GLY A 751 9.62 6.81 10.67
N LEU A 752 9.37 5.59 10.17
CA LEU A 752 8.57 5.31 8.98
C LEU A 752 7.26 4.64 9.37
N ASP A 753 7.34 3.63 10.24
CA ASP A 753 6.24 2.78 10.65
C ASP A 753 6.28 2.51 12.17
N ARG A 754 5.10 2.21 12.73
CA ARG A 754 4.97 1.67 14.10
C ARG A 754 5.35 0.19 14.09
N LEU A 755 6.13 -0.24 15.08
CA LEU A 755 6.66 -1.60 15.20
C LEU A 755 5.60 -2.54 15.81
N ARG A 756 4.79 -3.15 14.93
CA ARG A 756 3.65 -4.01 15.32
C ARG A 756 4.08 -5.38 15.85
N GLU A 757 5.30 -5.79 15.56
CA GLU A 757 5.91 -7.03 16.03
C GLU A 757 6.01 -7.11 17.57
N TYR A 758 5.99 -5.96 18.25
CA TYR A 758 6.02 -5.87 19.70
C TYR A 758 4.64 -5.96 20.35
N ASP A 759 3.55 -5.91 19.57
CA ASP A 759 2.19 -6.02 20.09
C ASP A 759 1.89 -7.42 20.62
N ARG A 760 0.97 -7.52 21.59
CA ARG A 760 0.45 -8.80 22.07
C ARG A 760 -1.07 -8.76 22.16
N ALA A 761 -1.67 -9.93 22.04
CA ALA A 761 -3.11 -10.10 22.20
C ALA A 761 -3.41 -11.33 23.05
N ALA A 762 -4.53 -11.27 23.77
CA ALA A 762 -5.11 -12.40 24.46
C ALA A 762 -6.61 -12.49 24.13
N LEU A 763 -7.13 -13.71 24.07
CA LEU A 763 -8.54 -13.98 23.84
C LEU A 763 -9.03 -14.99 24.88
N MET A 764 -10.19 -14.72 25.46
CA MET A 764 -10.87 -15.59 26.40
C MET A 764 -12.36 -15.64 26.06
N GLY A 765 -13.02 -16.74 26.42
CA GLY A 765 -14.47 -16.80 26.47
C GLY A 765 -14.94 -17.18 27.86
N PHE A 766 -16.10 -16.66 28.26
CA PHE A 766 -16.82 -17.11 29.45
C PHE A 766 -18.33 -17.03 29.23
N ALA A 767 -19.10 -17.78 30.03
CA ALA A 767 -20.54 -17.69 30.02
C ALA A 767 -21.05 -17.37 31.42
N LEU A 768 -22.01 -16.47 31.54
CA LEU A 768 -22.77 -16.22 32.76
C LEU A 768 -24.05 -17.04 32.70
N ALA A 769 -24.36 -17.73 33.81
CA ALA A 769 -25.60 -18.47 33.95
C ALA A 769 -26.18 -18.39 35.36
N GLU A 770 -27.50 -18.30 35.45
CA GLU A 770 -28.19 -18.31 36.74
C GLU A 770 -27.94 -19.65 37.47
N GLU A 771 -27.85 -19.61 38.79
CA GLU A 771 -27.90 -20.80 39.63
C GLU A 771 -29.29 -21.45 39.49
N LEU A 772 -29.31 -22.72 39.11
CA LEU A 772 -30.56 -23.47 39.12
C LEU A 772 -30.96 -23.72 40.58
N PRO A 773 -32.23 -23.53 40.96
CA PRO A 773 -32.69 -23.88 42.30
C PRO A 773 -32.37 -25.35 42.58
N GLU A 774 -31.82 -25.63 43.77
CA GLU A 774 -31.64 -27.00 44.24
C GLU A 774 -33.02 -27.67 44.39
N ASP A 775 -33.31 -28.65 43.54
CA ASP A 775 -34.49 -29.52 43.64
C ASP A 775 -34.39 -30.51 44.82
#